data_AF-A0A843G5F9-F1
#
_entry.id   AF-A0A843G5F9-F1
#
_cell.length_a   1.000
_cell.length_b   1.000
_cell.length_c   1.000
_cell.angle_alpha   90.00
_cell.angle_beta   90.00
_cell.angle_gamma   90.00
#
_symmetry.space_group_name_H-M   'P 1'
#
loop_
_entity.id
_entity.type
_entity.pdbx_description
1 polymer ?
#
loop_
_entity_poly.entity_id
_entity_poly.type
_entity_poly.pdbx_seq_one_letter_code
_entity_poly.pdbx_strand_id
1 'polypeptide(L)'
;MITFLVFSLTAVSASDSEDFNLQNDIDESDLSVMDSYECSTSLETDSESLISGDENSNPEEGPNPEDGSNTEEDPNDDSGPDSTETELPEVYSASIVSSHAECQSMKVKYTVGNIIYKVKPYDIVKINGTDYFSPMYNKKVNLRVYTGSSYKNYYAYVDEKGIASIKIPNLAVGTHKLMIYVDNKNLGSSSITVTKSNATVYAPQKTVKHKANSYFYMKISDSTGALVKNTSIKVNVFTGKKIKTYSVKTNTKGVAKISTSKLALGTHKVIINSTNKNIKIKKTTKIIVKKSVAKKVLKITASAPAKTVKYKANSYFTIKVTDYYGFLKKSLKLKVKVYTGKKYVNYTVKTNASAIAKIKTNKLAIGTHKVVISSGNKSYKLSKSSKIIVNKSLNTAKTSLAPALVATQFYQKDEDYYALLRWNAKNNSNYQILRKLNETDYDVRAILKANSNDMSYYDKVDSDKLYTYSVREILTNASGKILGPYDSEGLKLIDRPNVTVDFQNLKAVVQWTKDPTASKYRVFRKIGRDGEYKCIATVDAPSLSYVDYYYKSEEDLQNLLTASVFIDPRYNSLFYTVRACTQKVVNAVTKTSYGLYYPDGDFHLESPSIVSLNGTTLKWGKVPNAEGYLILKKDETSDDWEEIADVIAKTSTIQTLSVSGIENSAYYAVQAYSTKNGEKVFSDFDKGFTLKNFDPIEFASQRILYFGDSITHGSPYDSATTQHVFSIPYRVAQLLGCVYYNPSIPGSTYHDLGTNEDGTNVENTNYYRYRITREVVEPISEGRYPGNCEYLNTKANSEGIENTTIEDYNIVVLAAGTNDYLDNTVLGEKDSDDNSTFNGALNYILGKIEEASQNRVAEGKDPIKVVFVDLYYSDRTYNYKELNNRDTTPNQIGLKLTDYQRELDDQLSKWNESEYLSCYNFNTRDYEIVNQQTCPYVSTDNLHFSKFTYGQYGNAFAQFLLDEVFYA
;
A
#
# COMPACT_ATOMS: atom_id res chain seq x y z
N MET A 1 29.11 -4.44 -56.77
CA MET A 1 28.32 -3.72 -57.80
C MET A 1 27.45 -2.73 -57.06
N ILE A 2 27.91 -1.52 -56.78
CA ILE A 2 27.76 -0.31 -57.63
C ILE A 2 26.38 -0.28 -58.29
N THR A 3 25.48 0.59 -57.81
CA THR A 3 25.05 1.81 -58.52
C THR A 3 24.13 2.65 -57.62
N PHE A 4 24.59 3.87 -57.33
CA PHE A 4 23.81 5.00 -56.84
C PHE A 4 22.84 5.47 -57.93
N LEU A 5 21.61 5.88 -57.58
CA LEU A 5 20.89 6.84 -58.41
C LEU A 5 20.23 7.94 -57.59
N VAL A 6 20.76 9.13 -57.85
CA VAL A 6 20.31 10.46 -57.43
C VAL A 6 19.03 10.81 -58.20
N PHE A 7 18.02 11.36 -57.54
CA PHE A 7 16.97 12.13 -58.21
C PHE A 7 17.00 13.58 -57.74
N SER A 8 17.15 14.45 -58.75
CA SER A 8 17.22 15.91 -58.71
C SER A 8 15.86 16.55 -58.48
N LEU A 9 15.88 17.66 -57.73
CA LEU A 9 14.82 18.67 -57.69
C LEU A 9 14.56 19.26 -59.08
N THR A 10 13.29 19.35 -59.47
CA THR A 10 12.77 20.44 -60.31
C THR A 10 11.38 20.82 -59.81
N ALA A 11 11.23 22.08 -59.41
CA ALA A 11 9.95 22.71 -59.12
C ALA A 11 9.27 23.16 -60.42
N VAL A 12 7.96 22.93 -60.52
CA VAL A 12 7.05 23.68 -61.41
C VAL A 12 5.76 23.98 -60.65
N SER A 13 5.35 25.23 -60.73
CA SER A 13 4.16 25.86 -60.16
C SER A 13 2.90 25.64 -61.00
N ALA A 14 1.73 25.59 -60.36
CA ALA A 14 0.40 26.10 -60.76
C ALA A 14 -0.67 25.32 -59.98
N SER A 15 -1.37 25.94 -59.03
CA SER A 15 -2.76 26.42 -59.18
C SER A 15 -3.72 25.38 -59.77
N ASP A 16 -4.55 24.75 -58.94
CA ASP A 16 -5.96 25.12 -58.82
C ASP A 16 -6.68 24.24 -57.80
N SER A 17 -7.77 24.80 -57.30
CA SER A 17 -8.71 24.27 -56.31
C SER A 17 -9.42 23.01 -56.78
N GLU A 18 -9.57 22.02 -55.90
CA GLU A 18 -10.73 21.12 -55.94
C GLU A 18 -11.01 20.50 -54.56
N ASP A 19 -12.30 20.45 -54.24
CA ASP A 19 -12.90 19.95 -52.99
C ASP A 19 -12.56 18.49 -52.73
N PHE A 20 -12.13 18.17 -51.50
CA PHE A 20 -12.12 16.80 -51.00
C PHE A 20 -12.94 16.71 -49.72
N ASN A 21 -14.13 16.15 -49.86
CA ASN A 21 -15.00 15.71 -48.80
C ASN A 21 -14.60 14.27 -48.47
N LEU A 22 -13.96 14.05 -47.32
CA LEU A 22 -13.66 12.71 -46.79
C LEU A 22 -14.41 12.56 -45.47
N GLN A 23 -15.47 11.77 -45.57
CA GLN A 23 -16.30 11.29 -44.47
C GLN A 23 -15.46 10.30 -43.65
N ASN A 24 -15.31 10.54 -42.35
CA ASN A 24 -14.70 9.60 -41.42
C ASN A 24 -15.71 8.49 -41.11
N ASP A 25 -15.56 7.34 -41.75
CA ASP A 25 -16.10 6.08 -41.25
C ASP A 25 -15.04 5.43 -40.36
N ILE A 26 -15.22 5.56 -39.04
CA ILE A 26 -14.62 4.69 -38.04
C ILE A 26 -15.75 4.32 -37.08
N ASP A 27 -15.94 3.01 -36.92
CA ASP A 27 -17.03 2.35 -36.21
C ASP A 27 -17.19 2.85 -34.76
N GLU A 28 -18.40 3.23 -34.37
CA GLU A 28 -18.71 3.82 -33.05
C GLU A 28 -18.71 2.78 -31.91
N SER A 29 -18.65 1.48 -32.22
CA SER A 29 -18.69 0.41 -31.20
C SER A 29 -17.38 0.22 -30.43
N ASP A 30 -16.24 0.60 -30.99
CA ASP A 30 -14.92 0.47 -30.33
C ASP A 30 -14.51 1.71 -29.50
N LEU A 31 -15.35 2.77 -29.51
CA LEU A 31 -15.05 4.08 -28.92
C LEU A 31 -15.72 4.31 -27.55
N SER A 32 -16.54 3.37 -27.08
CA SER A 32 -17.30 3.50 -25.82
C SER A 32 -16.51 3.17 -24.55
N VAL A 33 -15.30 2.62 -24.66
CA VAL A 33 -14.54 2.07 -23.52
C VAL A 33 -13.78 3.12 -22.68
N MET A 34 -13.49 4.31 -23.21
CA MET A 34 -12.52 5.23 -22.56
C MET A 34 -13.12 6.51 -21.96
N ASP A 35 -14.42 6.77 -22.11
CA ASP A 35 -15.06 8.04 -21.69
C ASP A 35 -15.76 8.03 -20.32
N SER A 36 -15.87 6.89 -19.63
CA SER A 36 -16.58 6.78 -18.35
C SER A 36 -15.71 6.85 -17.09
N TYR A 37 -14.37 6.90 -17.20
CA TYR A 37 -13.48 6.84 -16.02
C TYR A 37 -13.10 8.21 -15.43
N GLU A 38 -14.10 9.00 -15.04
CA GLU A 38 -13.96 9.97 -13.96
C GLU A 38 -13.98 9.21 -12.62
N CYS A 39 -13.00 9.46 -11.76
CA CYS A 39 -12.93 8.87 -10.42
C CYS A 39 -14.04 9.48 -9.55
N SER A 40 -15.26 8.93 -9.61
CA SER A 40 -16.29 9.18 -8.60
C SER A 40 -15.95 8.33 -7.37
N THR A 41 -15.94 8.95 -6.19
CA THR A 41 -15.84 8.26 -4.91
C THR A 41 -17.23 7.81 -4.43
N SER A 42 -17.97 7.11 -5.27
CA SER A 42 -19.28 6.54 -4.93
C SER A 42 -19.36 5.11 -5.45
N LEU A 43 -19.44 4.17 -4.50
CA LEU A 43 -19.77 2.77 -4.70
C LEU A 43 -21.20 2.66 -5.24
N GLU A 44 -21.36 2.10 -6.43
CA GLU A 44 -22.58 1.42 -6.84
C GLU A 44 -22.16 0.05 -7.40
N THR A 45 -22.78 -0.98 -6.84
CA THR A 45 -22.68 -2.39 -7.21
C THR A 45 -23.61 -2.63 -8.39
N ASP A 46 -23.09 -3.03 -9.53
CA ASP A 46 -23.89 -3.65 -10.58
C ASP A 46 -23.30 -5.02 -10.95
N SER A 47 -24.11 -6.03 -10.66
CA SER A 47 -23.98 -7.43 -11.00
C SER A 47 -24.60 -7.69 -12.37
N GLU A 48 -23.92 -8.46 -13.23
CA GLU A 48 -24.41 -9.29 -14.35
C GLU A 48 -23.22 -9.47 -15.32
N SER A 49 -22.96 -10.59 -16.01
CA SER A 49 -23.52 -11.94 -16.05
C SER A 49 -22.45 -12.80 -16.73
N LEU A 50 -22.21 -14.02 -16.23
CA LEU A 50 -21.36 -15.01 -16.87
C LEU A 50 -22.16 -15.73 -17.95
N ILE A 51 -21.68 -15.68 -19.20
CA ILE A 51 -22.11 -16.56 -20.27
C ILE A 51 -21.35 -17.88 -20.09
N SER A 52 -22.03 -18.88 -19.53
CA SER A 52 -21.63 -20.29 -19.63
C SER A 52 -22.52 -20.96 -20.66
N GLY A 53 -21.95 -21.26 -21.83
CA GLY A 53 -22.54 -22.19 -22.78
C GLY A 53 -21.89 -23.55 -22.57
N ASP A 54 -22.67 -24.52 -22.10
CA ASP A 54 -22.41 -25.93 -22.37
C ASP A 54 -23.75 -26.60 -22.70
N GLU A 55 -23.78 -27.21 -23.88
CA GLU A 55 -24.93 -27.89 -24.45
C GLU A 55 -25.10 -29.29 -23.86
N ASN A 56 -26.25 -29.51 -23.25
CA ASN A 56 -27.21 -30.58 -23.56
C ASN A 56 -26.67 -32.02 -23.84
N SER A 57 -26.95 -32.93 -22.91
CA SER A 57 -27.70 -34.16 -23.23
C SER A 57 -28.22 -34.85 -21.96
N ASN A 58 -29.53 -34.73 -21.72
CA ASN A 58 -30.32 -35.67 -20.92
C ASN A 58 -30.79 -36.82 -21.86
N PRO A 59 -31.22 -38.01 -21.37
CA PRO A 59 -32.62 -38.10 -20.91
C PRO A 59 -32.94 -39.12 -19.78
N GLU A 60 -34.06 -38.82 -19.10
CA GLU A 60 -35.14 -39.74 -18.62
C GLU A 60 -34.82 -40.76 -17.50
N GLU A 61 -35.66 -41.07 -16.50
CA GLU A 61 -37.11 -40.94 -16.29
C GLU A 61 -37.47 -41.31 -14.81
N GLY A 62 -38.49 -40.67 -14.21
CA GLY A 62 -39.41 -41.28 -13.22
C GLY A 62 -39.14 -41.16 -11.71
N PRO A 63 -40.17 -41.32 -10.84
CA PRO A 63 -40.76 -40.17 -10.15
C PRO A 63 -40.81 -40.23 -8.60
N ASN A 64 -41.17 -39.08 -8.03
CA ASN A 64 -41.57 -38.75 -6.65
C ASN A 64 -42.67 -39.68 -6.07
N PRO A 65 -42.90 -39.71 -4.74
CA PRO A 65 -43.98 -38.87 -4.21
C PRO A 65 -43.80 -38.32 -2.78
N GLU A 66 -44.52 -37.19 -2.54
CA GLU A 66 -45.35 -36.80 -1.36
C GLU A 66 -44.73 -36.87 0.05
N ASP A 67 -44.95 -35.96 1.00
CA ASP A 67 -46.10 -35.12 1.37
C ASP A 67 -45.55 -34.13 2.43
N GLY A 68 -45.85 -32.84 2.44
CA GLY A 68 -47.01 -32.33 3.17
C GLY A 68 -46.65 -31.02 3.91
N SER A 69 -47.31 -29.95 3.46
CA SER A 69 -47.43 -28.61 4.06
C SER A 69 -48.01 -28.66 5.49
N ASN A 70 -47.94 -27.67 6.40
CA ASN A 70 -48.30 -26.26 6.24
C ASN A 70 -48.17 -25.50 7.60
N THR A 71 -47.97 -24.17 7.50
CA THR A 71 -48.48 -23.05 8.35
C THR A 71 -48.09 -22.95 9.83
N GLU A 72 -47.31 -21.93 10.21
CA GLU A 72 -47.70 -20.54 10.58
C GLU A 72 -48.32 -20.41 11.99
N GLU A 73 -47.62 -19.67 12.86
CA GLU A 73 -48.07 -18.50 13.64
C GLU A 73 -47.33 -18.41 14.98
N ASP A 74 -46.64 -17.28 15.16
CA ASP A 74 -46.10 -16.75 16.42
C ASP A 74 -47.16 -15.76 16.98
N PRO A 75 -47.43 -15.70 18.31
CA PRO A 75 -46.71 -14.70 19.12
C PRO A 75 -46.50 -15.03 20.61
N ASN A 76 -45.36 -14.57 21.15
CA ASN A 76 -45.09 -14.02 22.51
C ASN A 76 -45.94 -14.48 23.72
N ASP A 77 -45.31 -14.98 24.80
CA ASP A 77 -44.91 -14.17 25.98
C ASP A 77 -44.41 -15.06 27.17
N ASP A 78 -43.40 -14.52 27.85
CA ASP A 78 -42.83 -14.72 29.20
C ASP A 78 -43.19 -15.94 30.10
N SER A 79 -42.17 -16.70 30.53
CA SER A 79 -41.77 -16.97 31.93
C SER A 79 -40.89 -18.22 32.08
N GLY A 80 -39.71 -18.08 32.68
CA GLY A 80 -38.89 -19.21 33.18
C GLY A 80 -39.57 -19.95 34.36
N PRO A 81 -39.03 -21.08 34.86
CA PRO A 81 -37.63 -21.16 35.35
C PRO A 81 -36.91 -22.51 35.19
N ASP A 82 -35.68 -22.53 35.70
CA ASP A 82 -34.86 -23.66 36.17
C ASP A 82 -34.11 -24.52 35.13
N SER A 83 -32.91 -24.04 34.77
CA SER A 83 -31.80 -24.88 34.32
C SER A 83 -31.02 -25.38 35.54
N THR A 84 -31.11 -26.67 35.84
CA THR A 84 -30.14 -27.38 36.68
C THR A 84 -28.80 -27.41 35.97
N GLU A 85 -27.78 -26.85 36.61
CA GLU A 85 -26.37 -26.96 36.24
C GLU A 85 -25.94 -28.43 36.15
N THR A 86 -25.60 -28.88 34.95
CA THR A 86 -24.67 -30.00 34.77
C THR A 86 -23.26 -29.41 34.79
N GLU A 87 -22.51 -29.72 35.85
CA GLU A 87 -21.10 -29.36 36.00
C GLU A 87 -20.28 -29.95 34.84
N LEU A 88 -19.63 -29.07 34.08
CA LEU A 88 -18.58 -29.41 33.13
C LEU A 88 -17.31 -29.86 33.90
N PRO A 89 -16.55 -30.85 33.42
CA PRO A 89 -15.27 -31.21 34.02
C PRO A 89 -14.29 -30.03 33.94
N GLU A 90 -13.53 -29.81 35.02
CA GLU A 90 -12.55 -28.73 35.19
C GLU A 90 -11.45 -28.76 34.12
N VAL A 91 -11.70 -28.10 32.98
CA VAL A 91 -10.69 -27.77 31.98
C VAL A 91 -9.96 -26.50 32.43
N TYR A 92 -8.71 -26.67 32.87
CA TYR A 92 -7.74 -25.66 33.32
C TYR A 92 -8.17 -24.79 34.52
N SER A 93 -7.55 -24.99 35.69
CA SER A 93 -7.55 -23.99 36.76
C SER A 93 -6.60 -22.83 36.44
N ALA A 94 -6.89 -22.11 35.36
CA ALA A 94 -6.23 -20.85 35.02
C ALA A 94 -6.62 -19.80 36.05
N SER A 95 -5.73 -19.56 37.02
CA SER A 95 -5.92 -18.50 38.00
C SER A 95 -5.21 -17.23 37.56
N ILE A 96 -5.95 -16.11 37.49
CA ILE A 96 -5.35 -14.80 37.34
C ILE A 96 -4.58 -14.49 38.62
N VAL A 97 -3.26 -14.52 38.53
CA VAL A 97 -2.36 -14.23 39.66
C VAL A 97 -2.29 -12.74 39.92
N SER A 98 -2.21 -11.94 38.85
CA SER A 98 -2.10 -10.48 38.94
C SER A 98 -2.38 -9.80 37.60
N SER A 99 -2.64 -8.50 37.61
CA SER A 99 -2.88 -7.70 36.40
C SER A 99 -1.92 -6.52 36.35
N HIS A 100 -1.39 -6.21 35.18
CA HIS A 100 -0.36 -5.18 34.98
C HIS A 100 -0.60 -4.37 33.70
N ALA A 101 0.11 -3.25 33.57
CA ALA A 101 0.14 -2.47 32.34
C ALA A 101 1.55 -2.02 32.00
N GLU A 102 2.03 -2.43 30.81
CA GLU A 102 3.26 -1.92 30.25
C GLU A 102 3.06 -0.47 29.79
N CYS A 103 3.86 0.43 30.34
CA CYS A 103 3.74 1.86 30.09
C CYS A 103 5.10 2.57 30.23
N GLN A 104 5.49 3.35 29.23
CA GLN A 104 6.77 4.06 29.23
C GLN A 104 6.60 5.54 29.53
N SER A 105 7.55 6.11 30.29
CA SER A 105 7.59 7.56 30.51
C SER A 105 8.07 8.26 29.24
N MET A 106 7.41 9.35 28.85
CA MET A 106 7.75 10.05 27.60
C MET A 106 8.15 11.51 27.85
N LYS A 107 9.04 12.05 27.01
CA LYS A 107 9.46 13.45 27.06
C LYS A 107 9.15 14.17 25.76
N VAL A 108 8.32 15.21 25.81
CA VAL A 108 7.84 15.95 24.63
C VAL A 108 8.08 17.45 24.77
N LYS A 109 8.09 18.20 23.66
CA LYS A 109 8.08 19.67 23.68
C LYS A 109 6.65 20.17 23.72
N TYR A 110 6.40 21.25 24.46
CA TYR A 110 5.08 21.89 24.53
C TYR A 110 4.56 22.22 23.12
N THR A 111 3.36 21.71 22.81
CA THR A 111 2.61 21.97 21.57
C THR A 111 1.19 22.39 21.93
N VAL A 112 0.54 23.09 21.00
CA VAL A 112 -0.89 23.45 21.09
C VAL A 112 -1.79 22.29 20.58
N GLY A 113 -1.19 21.19 20.08
CA GLY A 113 -1.89 19.97 19.61
C GLY A 113 -1.97 18.83 20.64
N ASN A 114 -2.36 17.63 20.18
CA ASN A 114 -2.51 16.43 21.01
C ASN A 114 -1.17 15.68 21.20
N ILE A 115 -0.97 15.12 22.39
CA ILE A 115 0.06 14.10 22.68
C ILE A 115 -0.62 12.73 22.58
N ILE A 116 0.03 11.75 21.95
CA ILE A 116 -0.45 10.37 21.88
C ILE A 116 0.34 9.54 22.91
N TYR A 117 -0.36 8.86 23.82
CA TYR A 117 0.23 8.00 24.84
C TYR A 117 -0.26 6.56 24.66
N LYS A 118 0.65 5.57 24.66
CA LYS A 118 0.33 4.15 24.43
C LYS A 118 0.50 3.34 25.71
N VAL A 119 -0.40 2.38 25.93
CA VAL A 119 -0.43 1.48 27.10
C VAL A 119 -0.77 0.07 26.64
N LYS A 120 -0.12 -0.96 27.19
CA LYS A 120 -0.43 -2.38 26.94
C LYS A 120 -0.81 -3.08 28.26
N PRO A 121 -2.12 -3.21 28.58
CA PRO A 121 -2.58 -3.93 29.77
C PRO A 121 -2.67 -5.45 29.56
N TYR A 122 -2.32 -6.23 30.58
CA TYR A 122 -2.33 -7.69 30.54
C TYR A 122 -2.58 -8.31 31.93
N ASP A 123 -3.12 -9.52 31.95
CA ASP A 123 -3.19 -10.42 33.10
C ASP A 123 -1.98 -11.35 33.11
N ILE A 124 -1.50 -11.71 34.30
CA ILE A 124 -0.59 -12.84 34.52
C ILE A 124 -1.45 -14.01 34.95
N VAL A 125 -1.51 -15.02 34.11
CA VAL A 125 -2.27 -16.25 34.32
C VAL A 125 -1.29 -17.35 34.66
N LYS A 126 -1.48 -18.04 35.78
CA LYS A 126 -0.65 -19.20 36.11
C LYS A 126 -1.34 -20.46 35.63
N ILE A 127 -0.65 -21.21 34.79
CA ILE A 127 -1.11 -22.49 34.24
C ILE A 127 0.03 -23.48 34.48
N ASN A 128 -0.23 -24.55 35.25
CA ASN A 128 0.73 -25.59 35.61
C ASN A 128 2.07 -25.04 36.17
N GLY A 129 1.97 -24.05 37.06
CA GLY A 129 3.15 -23.46 37.73
C GLY A 129 3.88 -22.36 36.92
N THR A 130 3.60 -22.23 35.62
CA THR A 130 4.23 -21.24 34.74
C THR A 130 3.35 -19.99 34.57
N ASP A 131 3.98 -18.82 34.61
CA ASP A 131 3.31 -17.52 34.46
C ASP A 131 3.22 -17.11 32.98
N TYR A 132 2.00 -16.86 32.50
CA TYR A 132 1.65 -16.49 31.13
C TYR A 132 1.06 -15.08 31.07
N PHE A 133 1.34 -14.33 30.01
CA PHE A 133 0.88 -12.94 29.86
C PHE A 133 -0.30 -12.85 28.89
N SER A 134 -1.50 -12.63 29.40
CA SER A 134 -2.74 -12.54 28.61
C SER A 134 -3.19 -11.08 28.40
N PRO A 135 -3.17 -10.52 27.17
CA PRO A 135 -3.59 -9.15 26.94
C PRO A 135 -5.08 -8.89 27.20
N MET A 136 -5.42 -7.72 27.77
CA MET A 136 -6.80 -7.36 28.14
C MET A 136 -7.61 -6.78 26.95
N TYR A 137 -7.86 -7.58 25.92
CA TYR A 137 -8.56 -7.14 24.70
C TYR A 137 -9.95 -6.53 24.96
N ASN A 138 -10.33 -5.53 24.16
CA ASN A 138 -11.60 -4.81 24.25
C ASN A 138 -11.92 -4.16 25.61
N LYS A 139 -10.95 -4.16 26.56
CA LYS A 139 -11.12 -3.48 27.84
C LYS A 139 -10.89 -1.98 27.67
N LYS A 140 -11.63 -1.21 28.48
CA LYS A 140 -11.49 0.25 28.51
C LYS A 140 -10.33 0.63 29.43
N VAL A 141 -9.26 1.18 28.84
CA VAL A 141 -8.16 1.77 29.61
C VAL A 141 -8.49 3.21 29.95
N ASN A 142 -8.61 3.51 31.24
CA ASN A 142 -8.78 4.86 31.77
C ASN A 142 -7.44 5.40 32.26
N LEU A 143 -6.96 6.47 31.62
CA LEU A 143 -5.73 7.16 31.98
C LEU A 143 -6.03 8.43 32.77
N ARG A 144 -5.62 8.44 34.05
CA ARG A 144 -5.64 9.65 34.88
C ARG A 144 -4.35 10.42 34.68
N VAL A 145 -4.45 11.59 34.06
CA VAL A 145 -3.32 12.51 33.87
C VAL A 145 -3.39 13.58 34.97
N TYR A 146 -2.40 13.59 35.86
CA TYR A 146 -2.36 14.52 36.97
C TYR A 146 -1.73 15.86 36.57
N THR A 147 -2.43 16.94 36.90
CA THR A 147 -1.97 18.33 36.84
C THR A 147 -2.01 18.91 38.25
N GLY A 148 -0.94 18.71 39.01
CA GLY A 148 -0.90 19.02 40.44
C GLY A 148 -1.68 17.99 41.26
N SER A 149 -2.52 18.45 42.19
CA SER A 149 -3.42 17.60 43.00
C SER A 149 -4.70 17.19 42.26
N SER A 150 -4.97 17.78 41.09
CA SER A 150 -6.13 17.46 40.25
C SER A 150 -5.73 16.54 39.10
N TYR A 151 -6.65 15.72 38.61
CA TYR A 151 -6.44 14.88 37.43
C TYR A 151 -7.55 15.06 36.39
N LYS A 152 -7.24 14.71 35.14
CA LYS A 152 -8.21 14.56 34.05
C LYS A 152 -8.18 13.12 33.54
N ASN A 153 -9.35 12.62 33.16
CA ASN A 153 -9.50 11.29 32.57
C ASN A 153 -9.44 11.35 31.05
N TYR A 154 -8.70 10.43 30.47
CA TYR A 154 -8.73 10.10 29.06
C TYR A 154 -8.92 8.59 28.93
N TYR A 155 -9.47 8.12 27.82
CA TYR A 155 -9.66 6.70 27.63
C TYR A 155 -9.41 6.28 26.18
N ALA A 156 -9.12 5.00 26.02
CA ALA A 156 -9.13 4.27 24.77
C ALA A 156 -9.47 2.81 25.08
N TYR A 157 -9.97 2.08 24.09
CA TYR A 157 -10.13 0.63 24.18
C TYR A 157 -8.82 -0.04 23.76
N VAL A 158 -8.53 -1.18 24.37
CA VAL A 158 -7.44 -2.07 23.96
C VAL A 158 -7.82 -2.68 22.62
N ASP A 159 -7.01 -2.40 21.60
CA ASP A 159 -7.20 -2.94 20.26
C ASP A 159 -6.81 -4.42 20.19
N GLU A 160 -7.04 -5.04 19.03
CA GLU A 160 -6.66 -6.42 18.68
C GLU A 160 -5.14 -6.71 18.82
N LYS A 161 -4.31 -5.68 19.03
CA LYS A 161 -2.86 -5.80 19.28
C LYS A 161 -2.51 -5.70 20.77
N GLY A 162 -3.52 -5.64 21.63
CA GLY A 162 -3.34 -5.47 23.07
C GLY A 162 -2.96 -4.04 23.46
N ILE A 163 -3.13 -3.03 22.60
CA ILE A 163 -2.67 -1.66 22.84
C ILE A 163 -3.83 -0.67 22.95
N ALA A 164 -3.76 0.23 23.92
CA ALA A 164 -4.64 1.39 24.03
C ALA A 164 -3.88 2.69 23.65
N SER A 165 -4.31 3.37 22.58
CA SER A 165 -3.72 4.63 22.09
C SER A 165 -4.52 5.87 22.49
N ILE A 166 -4.04 6.62 23.48
CA ILE A 166 -4.80 7.67 24.19
C ILE A 166 -4.37 9.07 23.78
N LYS A 167 -5.33 9.92 23.38
CA LYS A 167 -5.11 11.31 22.92
C LYS A 167 -5.24 12.32 24.08
N ILE A 168 -4.17 13.08 24.36
CA ILE A 168 -4.09 14.04 25.48
C ILE A 168 -3.85 15.48 24.95
N PRO A 169 -4.86 16.38 25.00
CA PRO A 169 -4.72 17.77 24.54
C PRO A 169 -4.10 18.70 25.59
N ASN A 170 -3.30 19.68 25.15
CA ASN A 170 -2.94 20.89 25.90
C ASN A 170 -2.29 20.68 27.29
N LEU A 171 -1.30 19.79 27.37
CA LEU A 171 -0.58 19.52 28.62
C LEU A 171 0.45 20.63 28.93
N ALA A 172 0.45 21.16 30.15
CA ALA A 172 1.35 22.24 30.56
C ALA A 172 2.81 21.76 30.66
N VAL A 173 3.78 22.68 30.74
CA VAL A 173 5.18 22.28 30.98
C VAL A 173 5.35 21.79 32.42
N GLY A 174 5.93 20.61 32.54
CA GLY A 174 6.12 19.91 33.80
C GLY A 174 6.14 18.40 33.57
N THR A 175 6.41 17.66 34.64
CA THR A 175 6.20 16.22 34.65
C THR A 175 4.81 15.93 35.18
N HIS A 176 4.02 15.24 34.39
CA HIS A 176 2.65 14.86 34.70
C HIS A 176 2.61 13.38 35.00
N LYS A 177 2.22 13.05 36.24
CA LYS A 177 2.02 11.66 36.65
C LYS A 177 0.82 11.09 35.89
N LEU A 178 0.98 9.86 35.43
CA LEU A 178 -0.05 9.06 34.81
C LEU A 178 -0.38 7.89 35.72
N MET A 179 -1.67 7.58 35.87
CA MET A 179 -2.14 6.35 36.50
C MET A 179 -3.05 5.64 35.51
N ILE A 180 -2.79 4.35 35.28
CA ILE A 180 -3.49 3.52 34.31
C ILE A 180 -4.50 2.66 35.05
N TYR A 181 -5.77 2.77 34.68
CA TYR A 181 -6.83 1.96 35.24
C TYR A 181 -7.51 1.12 34.18
N VAL A 182 -7.75 -0.15 34.49
CA VAL A 182 -8.66 -1.04 33.76
C VAL A 182 -9.61 -1.64 34.77
N ASP A 183 -10.92 -1.66 34.46
CA ASP A 183 -11.97 -2.16 35.37
C ASP A 183 -11.85 -1.60 36.81
N ASN A 184 -11.56 -0.29 36.90
CA ASN A 184 -11.31 0.45 38.15
C ASN A 184 -10.10 0.01 38.99
N LYS A 185 -9.31 -0.97 38.54
CA LYS A 185 -8.03 -1.37 39.17
C LYS A 185 -6.87 -0.58 38.58
N ASN A 186 -5.96 -0.12 39.43
CA ASN A 186 -4.75 0.57 38.99
C ASN A 186 -3.69 -0.45 38.55
N LEU A 187 -3.39 -0.52 37.26
CA LEU A 187 -2.48 -1.52 36.68
C LEU A 187 -1.05 -1.01 36.46
N GLY A 188 -0.82 0.30 36.58
CA GLY A 188 0.49 0.86 36.34
C GLY A 188 0.54 2.38 36.53
N SER A 189 1.74 2.90 36.62
CA SER A 189 1.97 4.34 36.68
C SER A 189 3.14 4.76 35.81
N SER A 190 3.04 5.94 35.21
CA SER A 190 4.08 6.47 34.34
C SER A 190 4.09 8.00 34.36
N SER A 191 4.79 8.63 33.43
CA SER A 191 4.83 10.09 33.36
C SER A 191 5.00 10.65 31.95
N ILE A 192 4.45 11.85 31.75
CA ILE A 192 4.74 12.68 30.58
C ILE A 192 5.50 13.92 31.05
N THR A 193 6.75 14.06 30.64
CA THR A 193 7.53 15.28 30.85
C THR A 193 7.40 16.20 29.63
N VAL A 194 6.61 17.25 29.78
CA VAL A 194 6.49 18.31 28.77
C VAL A 194 7.54 19.39 29.04
N THR A 195 8.41 19.62 28.07
CA THR A 195 9.48 20.61 28.11
C THR A 195 9.10 21.91 27.38
N LYS A 196 9.70 23.02 27.78
CA LYS A 196 9.42 24.33 27.15
C LYS A 196 9.80 24.34 25.68
N SER A 197 8.91 24.88 24.84
CA SER A 197 9.21 25.16 23.44
C SER A 197 9.83 26.55 23.25
N ASN A 198 10.69 26.72 22.24
CA ASN A 198 11.27 28.01 21.87
C ASN A 198 10.32 28.76 20.93
N ALA A 199 10.02 30.03 21.23
CA ALA A 199 9.22 30.89 20.37
C ALA A 199 10.07 31.91 19.62
N THR A 200 9.65 32.18 18.38
CA THR A 200 10.22 33.18 17.49
C THR A 200 9.56 34.53 17.72
N VAL A 201 10.38 35.59 17.90
CA VAL A 201 9.89 36.95 18.16
C VAL A 201 10.41 37.95 17.13
N TYR A 202 9.46 38.62 16.46
CA TYR A 202 9.73 39.74 15.57
C TYR A 202 9.42 41.08 16.25
N ALA A 203 10.49 41.84 16.54
CA ALA A 203 10.42 43.13 17.25
C ALA A 203 11.52 44.10 16.78
N PRO A 204 11.32 44.79 15.65
CA PRO A 204 12.35 45.63 15.04
C PRO A 204 12.59 46.90 15.85
N GLN A 205 13.82 47.44 15.79
CA GLN A 205 14.18 48.71 16.45
C GLN A 205 13.23 49.86 16.02
N LYS A 206 12.79 50.67 16.99
CA LYS A 206 11.86 51.78 16.75
C LYS A 206 12.42 53.12 17.21
N THR A 207 12.19 54.18 16.44
CA THR A 207 12.54 55.56 16.83
C THR A 207 11.24 56.38 16.93
N VAL A 208 11.06 57.15 18.00
CA VAL A 208 9.83 57.93 18.29
C VAL A 208 10.14 59.34 18.77
N LYS A 209 9.26 60.30 18.44
CA LYS A 209 9.35 61.67 18.95
C LYS A 209 8.98 61.68 20.43
N HIS A 210 9.72 62.45 21.23
CA HIS A 210 9.46 62.61 22.67
C HIS A 210 8.01 63.06 22.93
N LYS A 211 7.37 62.45 23.94
CA LYS A 211 5.95 62.64 24.31
C LYS A 211 4.93 62.30 23.21
N ALA A 212 5.31 61.72 22.07
CA ALA A 212 4.36 61.35 21.03
C ALA A 212 3.54 60.10 21.42
N ASN A 213 2.24 60.13 21.13
CA ASN A 213 1.35 58.97 21.29
C ASN A 213 1.66 57.89 20.25
N SER A 214 2.60 56.99 20.56
CA SER A 214 3.09 55.93 19.66
C SER A 214 3.30 54.63 20.41
N TYR A 215 3.31 53.51 19.69
CA TYR A 215 3.41 52.16 20.27
C TYR A 215 4.55 51.34 19.68
N PHE A 216 5.28 50.59 20.49
CA PHE A 216 6.23 49.58 20.04
C PHE A 216 5.54 48.21 19.93
N TYR A 217 5.63 47.56 18.77
CA TYR A 217 4.90 46.34 18.43
C TYR A 217 5.82 45.12 18.33
N MET A 218 5.32 43.96 18.76
CA MET A 218 6.05 42.68 18.77
C MET A 218 5.12 41.56 18.30
N LYS A 219 5.59 40.67 17.42
CA LYS A 219 4.84 39.49 16.95
C LYS A 219 5.53 38.20 17.39
N ILE A 220 4.77 37.20 17.85
CA ILE A 220 5.28 35.96 18.45
C ILE A 220 4.65 34.72 17.79
N SER A 221 5.49 33.75 17.44
CA SER A 221 5.13 32.42 16.92
C SER A 221 5.89 31.33 17.68
N ASP A 222 5.34 30.11 17.77
CA ASP A 222 6.04 28.96 18.37
C ASP A 222 7.05 28.32 17.40
N SER A 223 7.67 27.20 17.81
CA SER A 223 8.68 26.48 17.03
C SER A 223 8.14 25.84 15.75
N THR A 224 6.82 25.64 15.65
CA THR A 224 6.15 25.09 14.45
C THR A 224 5.70 26.20 13.49
N GLY A 225 5.87 27.47 13.88
CA GLY A 225 5.41 28.63 13.13
C GLY A 225 4.00 29.10 13.48
N ALA A 226 3.26 28.35 14.30
CA ALA A 226 1.91 28.72 14.74
C ALA A 226 1.93 29.98 15.62
N LEU A 227 0.87 30.80 15.52
CA LEU A 227 0.79 32.09 16.21
C LEU A 227 0.51 31.90 17.72
N VAL A 228 1.33 32.51 18.57
CA VAL A 228 1.15 32.47 20.03
C VAL A 228 0.10 33.52 20.42
N LYS A 229 -1.16 33.10 20.49
CA LYS A 229 -2.34 33.94 20.74
C LYS A 229 -2.59 34.10 22.24
N ASN A 230 -3.18 35.23 22.64
CA ASN A 230 -3.70 35.47 24.00
C ASN A 230 -2.70 35.18 25.14
N THR A 231 -1.41 35.34 24.89
CA THR A 231 -0.34 34.97 25.82
C THR A 231 0.32 36.22 26.39
N SER A 232 0.48 36.27 27.71
CA SER A 232 1.19 37.36 28.39
C SER A 232 2.71 37.25 28.16
N ILE A 233 3.35 38.39 27.95
CA ILE A 233 4.80 38.56 27.82
C ILE A 233 5.30 39.72 28.67
N LYS A 234 6.58 39.64 29.07
CA LYS A 234 7.27 40.69 29.84
C LYS A 234 8.20 41.45 28.91
N VAL A 235 8.10 42.77 28.92
CA VAL A 235 8.95 43.67 28.14
C VAL A 235 9.66 44.62 29.07
N ASN A 236 10.97 44.43 29.24
CA ASN A 236 11.82 45.29 30.06
C ASN A 236 12.41 46.38 29.18
N VAL A 237 12.11 47.64 29.49
CA VAL A 237 12.64 48.81 28.80
C VAL A 237 13.62 49.52 29.74
N PHE A 238 14.88 49.60 29.33
CA PHE A 238 15.97 50.18 30.09
C PHE A 238 16.22 51.63 29.64
N THR A 239 16.20 52.57 30.57
CA THR A 239 16.57 53.99 30.37
C THR A 239 17.81 54.27 31.21
N GLY A 240 18.99 54.19 30.60
CA GLY A 240 20.26 54.18 31.36
C GLY A 240 20.31 52.98 32.30
N LYS A 241 20.56 53.22 33.60
CA LYS A 241 20.54 52.19 34.66
C LYS A 241 19.12 51.83 35.15
N LYS A 242 18.08 52.62 34.82
CA LYS A 242 16.70 52.41 35.31
C LYS A 242 15.92 51.45 34.40
N ILE A 243 15.10 50.57 34.97
CA ILE A 243 14.30 49.58 34.22
C ILE A 243 12.81 49.84 34.46
N LYS A 244 12.02 49.84 33.38
CA LYS A 244 10.57 49.79 33.46
C LYS A 244 10.04 48.54 32.76
N THR A 245 9.26 47.76 33.49
CA THR A 245 8.72 46.47 33.04
C THR A 245 7.26 46.62 32.61
N TYR A 246 6.92 46.14 31.42
CA TYR A 246 5.56 46.10 30.90
C TYR A 246 5.11 44.64 30.77
N SER A 247 3.94 44.32 31.35
CA SER A 247 3.25 43.05 31.13
C SER A 247 2.18 43.27 30.05
N VAL A 248 2.31 42.62 28.89
CA VAL A 248 1.40 42.80 27.75
C VAL A 248 0.97 41.47 27.16
N LYS A 249 -0.26 41.39 26.66
CA LYS A 249 -0.85 40.17 26.10
C LYS A 249 -0.83 40.22 24.56
N THR A 250 -0.49 39.11 23.91
CA THR A 250 -0.67 38.98 22.46
C THR A 250 -2.15 38.89 22.11
N ASN A 251 -2.55 39.48 20.98
CA ASN A 251 -3.91 39.36 20.48
C ASN A 251 -4.10 38.08 19.63
N THR A 252 -5.26 37.94 19.00
CA THR A 252 -5.59 36.82 18.07
C THR A 252 -4.66 36.70 16.86
N LYS A 253 -3.89 37.74 16.54
CA LYS A 253 -2.86 37.75 15.48
C LYS A 253 -1.44 37.50 16.00
N GLY A 254 -1.29 37.14 17.29
CA GLY A 254 0.01 36.93 17.93
C GLY A 254 0.80 38.22 18.15
N VAL A 255 0.15 39.40 18.19
CA VAL A 255 0.81 40.72 18.31
C VAL A 255 0.56 41.36 19.67
N ALA A 256 1.62 41.85 20.32
CA ALA A 256 1.58 42.65 21.54
C ALA A 256 2.13 44.07 21.29
N LYS A 257 1.77 45.05 22.12
CA LYS A 257 2.20 46.45 22.00
C LYS A 257 2.47 47.12 23.35
N ILE A 258 3.46 48.02 23.42
CA ILE A 258 3.70 48.92 24.58
C ILE A 258 3.65 50.39 24.13
N SER A 259 3.17 51.29 24.99
CA SER A 259 3.17 52.74 24.71
C SER A 259 4.57 53.33 24.89
N THR A 260 4.96 54.26 24.03
CA THR A 260 6.26 54.95 24.09
C THR A 260 6.17 56.39 24.58
N SER A 261 4.98 56.92 24.86
CA SER A 261 4.78 58.35 25.16
C SER A 261 5.44 58.81 26.47
N LYS A 262 5.60 57.90 27.44
CA LYS A 262 6.19 58.17 28.76
C LYS A 262 7.72 57.90 28.83
N LEU A 263 8.36 57.59 27.70
CA LEU A 263 9.81 57.33 27.68
C LEU A 263 10.59 58.64 27.56
N ALA A 264 11.62 58.81 28.38
CA ALA A 264 12.52 59.97 28.34
C ALA A 264 13.33 60.01 27.02
N LEU A 265 13.94 61.17 26.72
CA LEU A 265 14.87 61.31 25.60
C LEU A 265 16.06 60.35 25.72
N GLY A 266 16.49 59.75 24.61
CA GLY A 266 17.64 58.84 24.55
C GLY A 266 17.33 57.46 23.96
N THR A 267 18.34 56.57 23.97
CA THR A 267 18.21 55.19 23.50
C THR A 267 17.88 54.26 24.66
N HIS A 268 16.80 53.50 24.50
CA HIS A 268 16.30 52.55 25.47
C HIS A 268 16.50 51.13 24.97
N LYS A 269 17.20 50.29 25.73
CA LYS A 269 17.31 48.85 25.43
C LYS A 269 15.99 48.18 25.78
N VAL A 270 15.49 47.31 24.90
CA VAL A 270 14.26 46.54 25.12
C VAL A 270 14.61 45.06 25.13
N ILE A 271 14.30 44.38 26.21
CA ILE A 271 14.40 42.93 26.32
C ILE A 271 12.99 42.36 26.44
N ILE A 272 12.63 41.49 25.50
CA ILE A 272 11.36 40.79 25.44
C ILE A 272 11.59 39.38 25.96
N ASN A 273 10.85 39.04 27.00
CA ASN A 273 10.85 37.74 27.65
C ASN A 273 9.42 37.21 27.74
N SER A 274 9.27 35.90 27.84
CA SER A 274 7.97 35.28 28.10
C SER A 274 7.64 35.42 29.58
N THR A 275 6.39 35.71 29.94
CA THR A 275 5.87 35.39 31.28
C THR A 275 5.22 34.01 31.32
N ASN A 276 4.99 33.39 30.16
CA ASN A 276 4.41 32.07 30.04
C ASN A 276 5.45 31.01 30.40
N LYS A 277 5.15 30.18 31.40
CA LYS A 277 6.02 29.09 31.86
C LYS A 277 6.28 28.04 30.78
N ASN A 278 5.40 27.92 29.78
CA ASN A 278 5.45 26.88 28.75
C ASN A 278 6.33 27.23 27.54
N ILE A 279 6.65 28.51 27.35
CA ILE A 279 7.33 29.00 26.14
C ILE A 279 8.53 29.87 26.53
N LYS A 280 9.70 29.57 25.94
CA LYS A 280 10.92 30.38 26.07
C LYS A 280 10.93 31.46 24.98
N ILE A 281 11.05 32.71 25.40
CA ILE A 281 11.24 33.88 24.51
C ILE A 281 12.47 34.63 25.02
N LYS A 282 13.41 34.95 24.12
CA LYS A 282 14.55 35.84 24.40
C LYS A 282 14.84 36.69 23.17
N LYS A 283 14.40 37.95 23.17
CA LYS A 283 14.71 38.91 22.09
C LYS A 283 15.15 40.25 22.66
N THR A 284 16.30 40.74 22.19
CA THR A 284 16.82 42.07 22.53
C THR A 284 16.70 43.01 21.33
N THR A 285 16.25 44.24 21.56
CA THR A 285 16.06 45.29 20.56
C THR A 285 16.15 46.67 21.23
N LYS A 286 15.84 47.77 20.53
CA LYS A 286 15.96 49.14 21.06
C LYS A 286 14.77 50.04 20.67
N ILE A 287 14.42 50.97 21.57
CA ILE A 287 13.54 52.12 21.29
C ILE A 287 14.37 53.40 21.44
N ILE A 288 14.38 54.27 20.44
CA ILE A 288 15.15 55.52 20.47
C ILE A 288 14.16 56.69 20.52
N VAL A 289 14.25 57.54 21.53
CA VAL A 289 13.37 58.70 21.72
C VAL A 289 14.17 59.97 21.46
N LYS A 290 13.71 60.82 20.53
CA LYS A 290 14.41 62.08 20.15
C LYS A 290 13.47 63.29 20.23
N LYS A 291 14.02 64.50 20.42
CA LYS A 291 13.27 65.77 20.46
C LYS A 291 12.53 66.00 19.14
N SER A 292 13.23 65.77 18.04
CA SER A 292 12.69 65.68 16.69
C SER A 292 13.05 64.30 16.12
N VAL A 293 12.11 63.70 15.41
CA VAL A 293 12.37 62.48 14.65
C VAL A 293 12.12 62.85 13.20
N ALA A 294 13.15 62.70 12.37
CA ALA A 294 13.00 62.77 10.91
C ALA A 294 11.80 61.89 10.54
N LYS A 295 10.88 62.43 9.74
CA LYS A 295 9.61 61.78 9.39
C LYS A 295 9.92 60.39 8.80
N LYS A 296 9.84 59.35 9.64
CA LYS A 296 10.32 58.01 9.27
C LYS A 296 9.40 57.47 8.20
N VAL A 297 9.97 57.20 7.04
CA VAL A 297 9.23 56.64 5.91
C VAL A 297 8.84 55.19 6.27
N LEU A 298 7.57 54.96 6.62
CA LEU A 298 7.07 53.66 7.07
C LEU A 298 6.90 52.71 5.88
N LYS A 299 7.58 51.56 5.91
CA LYS A 299 7.38 50.51 4.89
C LYS A 299 5.99 49.88 5.08
N ILE A 300 5.20 49.90 4.02
CA ILE A 300 3.87 49.29 3.95
C ILE A 300 3.83 48.30 2.79
N THR A 301 2.93 47.34 2.85
CA THR A 301 2.74 46.31 1.83
C THR A 301 1.44 46.57 1.08
N ALA A 302 1.46 46.34 -0.24
CA ALA A 302 0.27 46.39 -1.07
C ALA A 302 0.03 45.03 -1.72
N SER A 303 -1.19 44.53 -1.58
CA SER A 303 -1.72 43.45 -2.40
C SER A 303 -2.46 44.06 -3.58
N ALA A 304 -2.01 43.73 -4.78
CA ALA A 304 -2.52 44.26 -6.05
C ALA A 304 -2.40 43.16 -7.10
N PRO A 305 -3.29 42.15 -7.07
CA PRO A 305 -3.26 41.05 -8.02
C PRO A 305 -3.37 41.58 -9.46
N ALA A 306 -2.69 40.94 -10.40
CA ALA A 306 -2.81 41.28 -11.81
C ALA A 306 -4.28 41.20 -12.23
N LYS A 307 -4.71 42.09 -13.12
CA LYS A 307 -6.12 42.14 -13.54
C LYS A 307 -6.27 42.23 -15.05
N THR A 308 -7.06 41.34 -15.61
CA THR A 308 -7.47 41.39 -17.02
C THR A 308 -8.84 42.06 -17.13
N VAL A 309 -8.99 42.97 -18.08
CA VAL A 309 -10.24 43.73 -18.33
C VAL A 309 -10.48 43.90 -19.83
N LYS A 310 -11.75 43.99 -20.22
CA LYS A 310 -12.15 44.28 -21.61
C LYS A 310 -11.92 45.75 -21.95
N TYR A 311 -11.52 46.05 -23.19
CA TYR A 311 -11.36 47.43 -23.68
C TYR A 311 -12.68 48.23 -23.50
N LYS A 312 -12.58 49.45 -22.96
CA LYS A 312 -13.70 50.34 -22.59
C LYS A 312 -14.67 49.83 -21.50
N ALA A 313 -14.44 48.67 -20.87
CA ALA A 313 -15.33 48.18 -19.82
C ALA A 313 -15.21 48.96 -18.50
N ASN A 314 -16.34 49.19 -17.82
CA ASN A 314 -16.43 49.93 -16.57
C ASN A 314 -15.96 49.10 -15.34
N SER A 315 -14.70 48.66 -15.35
CA SER A 315 -14.10 47.83 -14.30
C SER A 315 -13.03 48.59 -13.51
N TYR A 316 -12.70 48.08 -12.31
CA TYR A 316 -11.75 48.68 -11.40
C TYR A 316 -10.56 47.77 -11.10
N PHE A 317 -9.33 48.29 -11.20
CA PHE A 317 -8.14 47.67 -10.60
C PHE A 317 -8.07 48.03 -9.11
N THR A 318 -7.92 47.03 -8.24
CA THR A 318 -8.00 47.19 -6.78
C THR A 318 -6.64 47.01 -6.11
N ILE A 319 -6.33 47.89 -5.16
CA ILE A 319 -5.08 47.87 -4.40
C ILE A 319 -5.43 47.88 -2.91
N LYS A 320 -5.10 46.81 -2.18
CA LYS A 320 -5.29 46.72 -0.72
C LYS A 320 -3.97 47.00 -0.01
N VAL A 321 -3.98 47.89 0.99
CA VAL A 321 -2.75 48.33 1.66
C VAL A 321 -2.78 48.04 3.15
N THR A 322 -1.73 47.34 3.61
CA THR A 322 -1.50 47.00 5.01
C THR A 322 -0.11 47.45 5.47
N ASP A 323 0.09 47.59 6.78
CA ASP A 323 1.46 47.57 7.30
C ASP A 323 1.97 46.15 7.53
N TYR A 324 3.25 46.07 7.90
CA TYR A 324 3.94 44.82 8.19
C TYR A 324 3.29 43.97 9.30
N TYR A 325 2.51 44.58 10.20
CA TYR A 325 1.82 43.88 11.28
C TYR A 325 0.40 43.43 10.87
N GLY A 326 0.01 43.66 9.61
CA GLY A 326 -1.30 43.31 9.08
C GLY A 326 -2.41 44.28 9.47
N PHE A 327 -2.07 45.50 9.90
CA PHE A 327 -3.07 46.55 10.13
C PHE A 327 -3.42 47.29 8.84
N LEU A 328 -4.71 47.58 8.64
CA LEU A 328 -5.25 48.24 7.47
C LEU A 328 -4.85 49.73 7.42
N LYS A 329 -4.41 50.24 6.26
CA LYS A 329 -4.08 51.68 6.07
C LYS A 329 -5.16 52.39 5.25
N LYS A 330 -6.09 53.03 5.97
CA LYS A 330 -7.24 53.77 5.43
C LYS A 330 -6.84 55.20 5.01
N SER A 331 -7.56 55.80 4.06
CA SER A 331 -7.39 57.18 3.56
C SER A 331 -5.97 57.53 3.07
N LEU A 332 -5.16 56.53 2.72
CA LEU A 332 -3.79 56.73 2.26
C LEU A 332 -3.76 57.10 0.78
N LYS A 333 -3.12 58.22 0.45
CA LYS A 333 -2.89 58.67 -0.94
C LYS A 333 -1.81 57.80 -1.60
N LEU A 334 -2.14 57.15 -2.71
CA LEU A 334 -1.24 56.37 -3.56
C LEU A 334 -1.01 57.09 -4.88
N LYS A 335 0.21 56.98 -5.40
CA LYS A 335 0.59 57.37 -6.76
C LYS A 335 0.76 56.09 -7.57
N VAL A 336 -0.10 55.92 -8.57
CA VAL A 336 -0.11 54.72 -9.41
C VAL A 336 0.21 55.12 -10.83
N LYS A 337 1.36 54.68 -11.33
CA LYS A 337 1.75 54.85 -12.73
C LYS A 337 1.26 53.64 -13.50
N VAL A 338 0.45 53.88 -14.51
CA VAL A 338 0.02 52.86 -15.45
C VAL A 338 0.73 53.13 -16.77
N TYR A 339 1.64 52.24 -17.16
CA TYR A 339 2.46 52.37 -18.35
C TYR A 339 1.79 51.71 -19.54
N THR A 340 1.77 52.39 -20.68
CA THR A 340 1.39 51.87 -21.99
C THR A 340 2.64 52.00 -22.87
N GLY A 341 3.36 50.89 -23.07
CA GLY A 341 4.70 50.91 -23.66
C GLY A 341 5.67 51.76 -22.83
N LYS A 342 6.38 52.70 -23.48
CA LYS A 342 7.33 53.62 -22.81
C LYS A 342 6.63 54.82 -22.12
N LYS A 343 5.37 55.12 -22.43
CA LYS A 343 4.60 56.25 -21.88
C LYS A 343 3.78 55.81 -20.67
N TYR A 344 3.42 56.71 -19.75
CA TYR A 344 2.58 56.37 -18.58
C TYR A 344 1.63 57.49 -18.16
N VAL A 345 0.52 57.09 -17.52
CA VAL A 345 -0.45 57.99 -16.87
C VAL A 345 -0.34 57.89 -15.35
N ASN A 346 -0.37 59.02 -14.66
CA ASN A 346 -0.38 59.08 -13.19
C ASN A 346 -1.81 59.11 -12.64
N TYR A 347 -2.18 58.11 -11.86
CA TYR A 347 -3.38 58.12 -11.05
C TYR A 347 -3.04 58.45 -9.60
N THR A 348 -3.80 59.36 -9.01
CA THR A 348 -3.73 59.64 -7.58
C THR A 348 -5.01 59.17 -6.91
N VAL A 349 -4.93 58.07 -6.17
CA VAL A 349 -6.09 57.41 -5.53
C VAL A 349 -5.90 57.34 -4.02
N LYS A 350 -7.01 57.29 -3.27
CA LYS A 350 -6.99 57.11 -1.81
C LYS A 350 -7.60 55.76 -1.44
N THR A 351 -7.04 55.10 -0.43
CA THR A 351 -7.64 53.88 0.12
C THR A 351 -8.91 54.22 0.92
N ASN A 352 -9.95 53.38 0.81
CA ASN A 352 -11.22 53.56 1.51
C ASN A 352 -11.17 53.02 2.97
N ALA A 353 -12.33 52.94 3.64
CA ALA A 353 -12.45 52.42 5.01
C ALA A 353 -11.97 50.96 5.17
N SER A 354 -12.00 50.17 4.10
CA SER A 354 -11.46 48.79 4.03
C SER A 354 -9.99 48.75 3.59
N ALA A 355 -9.33 49.91 3.52
CA ALA A 355 -7.97 50.10 3.02
C ALA A 355 -7.75 49.67 1.54
N ILE A 356 -8.79 49.80 0.71
CA ILE A 356 -8.75 49.47 -0.72
C ILE A 356 -8.82 50.76 -1.56
N ALA A 357 -7.91 50.93 -2.51
CA ALA A 357 -7.98 51.95 -3.55
C ALA A 357 -8.40 51.33 -4.89
N LYS A 358 -9.15 52.08 -5.71
CA LYS A 358 -9.69 51.62 -7.00
C LYS A 358 -9.25 52.55 -8.14
N ILE A 359 -8.87 51.99 -9.28
CA ILE A 359 -8.56 52.72 -10.52
C ILE A 359 -9.50 52.25 -11.62
N LYS A 360 -10.22 53.17 -12.26
CA LYS A 360 -11.06 52.85 -13.44
C LYS A 360 -10.18 52.45 -14.61
N THR A 361 -10.56 51.38 -15.29
CA THR A 361 -9.77 50.79 -16.37
C THR A 361 -10.29 51.09 -17.78
N ASN A 362 -11.48 51.68 -17.89
CA ASN A 362 -12.19 51.94 -19.16
C ASN A 362 -11.48 52.90 -20.13
N LYS A 363 -10.48 53.66 -19.67
CA LYS A 363 -9.71 54.62 -20.49
C LYS A 363 -8.34 54.10 -20.95
N LEU A 364 -7.99 52.87 -20.58
CA LEU A 364 -6.70 52.29 -20.96
C LEU A 364 -6.77 51.73 -22.39
N ALA A 365 -5.71 51.94 -23.17
CA ALA A 365 -5.57 51.36 -24.50
C ALA A 365 -5.45 49.83 -24.43
N ILE A 366 -5.48 49.16 -25.57
CA ILE A 366 -5.30 47.71 -25.64
C ILE A 366 -3.82 47.35 -25.38
N GLY A 367 -3.57 46.23 -24.72
CA GLY A 367 -2.25 45.70 -24.40
C GLY A 367 -2.05 45.45 -22.90
N THR A 368 -0.85 44.99 -22.55
CA THR A 368 -0.43 44.83 -21.15
C THR A 368 0.13 46.14 -20.63
N HIS A 369 -0.51 46.67 -19.59
CA HIS A 369 -0.09 47.87 -18.92
C HIS A 369 0.61 47.54 -17.62
N LYS A 370 1.91 47.86 -17.52
CA LYS A 370 2.64 47.74 -16.26
C LYS A 370 2.09 48.76 -15.27
N VAL A 371 1.76 48.30 -14.06
CA VAL A 371 1.29 49.18 -12.99
C VAL A 371 2.35 49.26 -11.91
N VAL A 372 2.86 50.45 -11.67
CA VAL A 372 3.81 50.73 -10.58
C VAL A 372 3.10 51.55 -9.52
N ILE A 373 2.94 50.95 -8.34
CA ILE A 373 2.25 51.53 -7.20
C ILE A 373 3.30 52.05 -6.23
N SER A 374 3.18 53.33 -5.91
CA SER A 374 4.02 54.00 -4.92
C SER A 374 3.19 54.82 -3.95
N SER A 375 3.78 55.16 -2.82
CA SER A 375 3.11 56.04 -1.86
C SER A 375 3.05 57.47 -2.39
N GLY A 376 1.87 58.07 -2.37
CA GLY A 376 1.70 59.52 -2.59
C GLY A 376 2.00 60.35 -1.33
N ASN A 377 2.23 59.70 -0.19
CA ASN A 377 2.57 60.35 1.07
C ASN A 377 4.04 60.09 1.40
N LYS A 378 4.83 61.17 1.54
CA LYS A 378 6.27 61.13 1.86
C LYS A 378 6.58 60.39 3.19
N SER A 379 5.57 60.15 4.02
CA SER A 379 5.69 59.43 5.29
C SER A 379 5.65 57.90 5.14
N TYR A 380 5.41 57.35 3.94
CA TYR A 380 5.33 55.91 3.69
C TYR A 380 6.16 55.47 2.48
N LYS A 381 6.83 54.31 2.59
CA LYS A 381 7.62 53.69 1.52
C LYS A 381 6.81 52.52 1.01
N LEU A 382 6.36 52.62 -0.23
CA LEU A 382 5.64 51.57 -0.93
C LEU A 382 6.22 51.48 -2.34
N SER A 383 6.58 50.28 -2.75
CA SER A 383 6.89 49.95 -4.13
C SER A 383 6.31 48.57 -4.41
N LYS A 384 5.36 48.51 -5.34
CA LYS A 384 4.76 47.27 -5.81
C LYS A 384 4.51 47.40 -7.30
N SER A 385 4.95 46.41 -8.05
CA SER A 385 4.60 46.26 -9.46
C SER A 385 3.47 45.25 -9.60
N SER A 386 2.58 45.52 -10.55
CA SER A 386 1.51 44.64 -11.01
C SER A 386 1.27 44.90 -12.50
N LYS A 387 0.25 44.28 -13.09
CA LYS A 387 -0.13 44.50 -14.48
C LYS A 387 -1.65 44.57 -14.63
N ILE A 388 -2.12 45.47 -15.48
CA ILE A 388 -3.49 45.48 -16.00
C ILE A 388 -3.40 45.06 -17.46
N ILE A 389 -4.07 43.98 -17.83
CA ILE A 389 -4.11 43.51 -19.20
C ILE A 389 -5.45 43.97 -19.80
N VAL A 390 -5.39 44.81 -20.82
CA VAL A 390 -6.58 45.36 -21.49
C VAL A 390 -6.64 44.77 -22.88
N ASN A 391 -7.58 43.88 -23.14
CA ASN A 391 -7.65 43.22 -24.44
C ASN A 391 -8.64 43.93 -25.36
N LYS A 392 -8.32 44.03 -26.66
CA LYS A 392 -9.24 44.53 -27.71
C LYS A 392 -10.49 43.68 -27.62
N SER A 393 -11.67 44.30 -27.54
CA SER A 393 -12.81 43.57 -28.08
C SER A 393 -12.55 43.52 -29.58
N LEU A 394 -12.15 42.35 -30.07
CA LEU A 394 -12.50 42.00 -31.43
C LEU A 394 -13.99 42.34 -31.57
N ASN A 395 -14.38 43.08 -32.59
CA ASN A 395 -15.67 42.79 -33.21
C ASN A 395 -15.51 41.41 -33.85
N THR A 396 -15.41 40.38 -33.01
CA THR A 396 -16.29 39.25 -33.24
C THR A 396 -17.69 39.86 -33.15
N ALA A 397 -18.65 39.32 -33.89
CA ALA A 397 -20.01 39.42 -33.43
C ALA A 397 -20.02 39.27 -31.89
N LYS A 398 -20.87 40.05 -31.23
CA LYS A 398 -21.19 39.92 -29.81
C LYS A 398 -20.80 38.51 -29.31
N THR A 399 -19.87 38.43 -28.36
CA THR A 399 -19.51 37.22 -27.59
C THR A 399 -18.77 36.08 -28.32
N SER A 400 -17.43 36.08 -28.29
CA SER A 400 -16.68 34.82 -28.19
C SER A 400 -15.44 34.93 -27.29
N LEU A 401 -15.35 34.07 -26.28
CA LEU A 401 -14.13 33.82 -25.51
C LEU A 401 -13.25 32.86 -26.34
N ALA A 402 -11.93 32.91 -26.18
CA ALA A 402 -11.09 31.86 -26.77
C ALA A 402 -11.60 30.50 -26.29
N PRO A 403 -11.76 29.51 -27.19
CA PRO A 403 -12.11 28.16 -26.77
C PRO A 403 -11.07 27.67 -25.76
N ALA A 404 -11.52 26.94 -24.75
CA ALA A 404 -10.63 26.36 -23.76
C ALA A 404 -10.27 24.95 -24.21
N LEU A 405 -8.99 24.72 -24.54
CA LEU A 405 -8.45 23.37 -24.60
C LEU A 405 -8.43 22.84 -23.17
N VAL A 406 -9.32 21.89 -22.87
CA VAL A 406 -9.56 21.38 -21.52
C VAL A 406 -8.74 20.14 -21.23
N ALA A 407 -8.44 19.33 -22.24
CA ALA A 407 -7.59 18.15 -22.04
C ALA A 407 -6.72 17.82 -23.25
N THR A 408 -5.58 17.19 -22.97
CA THR A 408 -4.78 16.44 -23.94
C THR A 408 -4.46 15.07 -23.37
N GLN A 409 -4.58 14.02 -24.17
CA GLN A 409 -4.14 12.67 -23.80
C GLN A 409 -3.10 12.20 -24.82
N PHE A 410 -1.95 11.77 -24.33
CA PHE A 410 -0.95 11.08 -25.14
C PHE A 410 -1.15 9.57 -24.99
N TYR A 411 -1.40 8.86 -26.08
CA TYR A 411 -1.62 7.42 -26.04
C TYR A 411 -1.09 6.76 -27.31
N GLN A 412 -0.88 5.45 -27.22
CA GLN A 412 -0.48 4.58 -28.33
C GLN A 412 -1.72 3.80 -28.79
N LYS A 413 -1.90 3.66 -30.11
CA LYS A 413 -2.86 2.76 -30.73
C LYS A 413 -2.15 2.03 -31.84
N ASP A 414 -2.12 0.70 -31.75
CA ASP A 414 -1.30 -0.16 -32.61
C ASP A 414 0.18 0.26 -32.53
N GLU A 415 0.85 0.43 -33.67
CA GLU A 415 2.24 0.92 -33.75
C GLU A 415 2.34 2.45 -33.76
N ASP A 416 1.21 3.16 -33.79
CA ASP A 416 1.14 4.60 -33.95
C ASP A 416 0.84 5.34 -32.65
N TYR A 417 1.19 6.62 -32.63
CA TYR A 417 1.09 7.49 -31.46
C TYR A 417 0.21 8.69 -31.75
N TYR A 418 -0.66 9.02 -30.80
CA TYR A 418 -1.68 10.04 -30.99
C TYR A 418 -1.81 11.00 -29.81
N ALA A 419 -2.12 12.25 -30.13
CA ALA A 419 -2.59 13.25 -29.19
C ALA A 419 -4.10 13.44 -29.35
N LEU A 420 -4.88 13.01 -28.35
CA LEU A 420 -6.31 13.34 -28.26
C LEU A 420 -6.47 14.69 -27.58
N LEU A 421 -6.99 15.67 -28.31
CA LEU A 421 -7.26 17.02 -27.85
C LEU A 421 -8.75 17.17 -27.57
N ARG A 422 -9.14 17.77 -26.44
CA ARG A 422 -10.55 18.06 -26.11
C ARG A 422 -10.73 19.53 -25.75
N TRP A 423 -11.77 20.15 -26.29
CA TRP A 423 -12.07 21.56 -26.02
C TRP A 423 -13.57 21.84 -25.99
N ASN A 424 -13.92 22.84 -25.20
CA ASN A 424 -15.29 23.36 -25.16
C ASN A 424 -15.53 24.16 -26.44
N ALA A 425 -16.47 23.69 -27.23
CA ALA A 425 -16.87 24.25 -28.51
C ALA A 425 -18.25 24.93 -28.41
N LYS A 426 -18.61 25.62 -29.48
CA LYS A 426 -19.96 26.08 -29.74
C LYS A 426 -20.47 25.31 -30.94
N ASN A 427 -21.64 24.70 -30.79
CA ASN A 427 -22.26 23.97 -31.88
C ASN A 427 -22.36 24.85 -33.16
N ASN A 428 -22.06 24.26 -34.31
CA ASN A 428 -21.98 24.88 -35.64
C ASN A 428 -20.85 25.91 -35.88
N SER A 429 -19.94 26.15 -34.94
CA SER A 429 -18.76 26.98 -35.17
C SER A 429 -17.60 26.19 -35.79
N ASN A 430 -16.76 26.86 -36.59
CA ASN A 430 -15.54 26.25 -37.13
C ASN A 430 -14.37 26.47 -36.16
N TYR A 431 -13.40 25.55 -36.12
CA TYR A 431 -12.25 25.58 -35.22
C TYR A 431 -10.96 25.21 -35.95
N GLN A 432 -9.85 25.85 -35.57
CA GLN A 432 -8.50 25.45 -35.96
C GLN A 432 -7.78 24.78 -34.80
N ILE A 433 -7.20 23.63 -35.10
CA ILE A 433 -6.34 22.88 -34.19
C ILE A 433 -4.90 23.26 -34.49
N LEU A 434 -4.19 23.70 -33.45
CA LEU A 434 -2.88 24.33 -33.59
C LEU A 434 -1.84 23.54 -32.81
N ARG A 435 -0.76 23.15 -33.46
CA ARG A 435 0.42 22.55 -32.83
C ARG A 435 1.55 23.57 -32.83
N LYS A 436 2.10 23.87 -31.67
CA LYS A 436 3.12 24.91 -31.50
C LYS A 436 4.45 24.46 -32.12
N LEU A 437 5.03 25.32 -32.98
CA LEU A 437 6.35 25.10 -33.59
C LEU A 437 7.45 25.80 -32.77
N ASN A 438 7.19 27.03 -32.33
CA ASN A 438 8.09 27.84 -31.50
C ASN A 438 7.27 28.83 -30.65
N GLU A 439 7.90 29.81 -29.97
CA GLU A 439 7.17 30.74 -29.09
C GLU A 439 6.06 31.56 -29.78
N THR A 440 6.15 31.78 -31.10
CA THR A 440 5.24 32.64 -31.85
C THR A 440 4.44 31.94 -32.95
N ASP A 441 4.91 30.78 -33.42
CA ASP A 441 4.37 30.12 -34.61
C ASP A 441 3.67 28.79 -34.28
N TYR A 442 2.61 28.51 -35.05
CA TYR A 442 1.79 27.30 -34.94
C TYR A 442 1.60 26.66 -36.32
N ASP A 443 1.71 25.35 -36.36
CA ASP A 443 1.27 24.50 -37.45
C ASP A 443 -0.24 24.23 -37.31
N VAL A 444 -1.00 24.37 -38.40
CA VAL A 444 -2.45 24.10 -38.42
C VAL A 444 -2.65 22.64 -38.78
N ARG A 445 -3.12 21.85 -37.80
CA ARG A 445 -3.30 20.40 -37.99
C ARG A 445 -4.61 20.06 -38.66
N ALA A 446 -5.67 20.80 -38.32
CA ALA A 446 -6.99 20.62 -38.90
C ALA A 446 -7.85 21.88 -38.79
N ILE A 447 -8.89 21.94 -39.65
CA ILE A 447 -10.03 22.84 -39.53
C ILE A 447 -11.28 21.97 -39.40
N LEU A 448 -12.02 22.13 -38.31
CA LEU A 448 -13.18 21.28 -37.98
C LEU A 448 -14.42 22.13 -37.74
N LYS A 449 -15.57 21.68 -38.22
CA LYS A 449 -16.87 22.27 -37.87
C LYS A 449 -17.42 21.53 -36.65
N ALA A 450 -17.75 22.26 -35.59
CA ALA A 450 -18.31 21.68 -34.38
C ALA A 450 -19.75 21.22 -34.61
N ASN A 451 -20.03 19.97 -34.24
CA ASN A 451 -21.36 19.36 -34.22
C ASN A 451 -21.93 19.27 -32.79
N SER A 452 -21.12 19.57 -31.77
CA SER A 452 -21.48 19.56 -30.35
C SER A 452 -20.83 20.75 -29.61
N ASN A 453 -21.06 20.84 -28.29
CA ASN A 453 -20.36 21.80 -27.42
C ASN A 453 -19.06 21.24 -26.83
N ASP A 454 -18.73 19.98 -27.09
CA ASP A 454 -17.54 19.30 -26.61
C ASP A 454 -16.91 18.55 -27.76
N MET A 455 -15.82 19.09 -28.28
CA MET A 455 -15.19 18.57 -29.48
C MET A 455 -13.89 17.87 -29.13
N SER A 456 -13.56 16.86 -29.93
CA SER A 456 -12.30 16.13 -29.88
C SER A 456 -11.59 16.13 -31.23
N TYR A 457 -10.28 15.93 -31.20
CA TYR A 457 -9.46 15.73 -32.40
C TYR A 457 -8.24 14.86 -32.07
N TYR A 458 -7.88 13.98 -33.00
CA TYR A 458 -6.70 13.14 -32.93
C TYR A 458 -5.63 13.67 -33.88
N ASP A 459 -4.46 14.02 -33.33
CA ASP A 459 -3.27 14.33 -34.13
C ASP A 459 -2.29 13.16 -34.03
N LYS A 460 -1.86 12.60 -35.17
CA LYS A 460 -0.77 11.62 -35.21
C LYS A 460 0.53 12.32 -34.85
N VAL A 461 1.29 11.74 -33.92
CA VAL A 461 2.51 12.31 -33.34
C VAL A 461 3.65 11.29 -33.32
N ASP A 462 4.88 11.77 -33.20
CA ASP A 462 6.05 10.90 -32.99
C ASP A 462 6.13 10.49 -31.50
N SER A 463 6.52 9.25 -31.23
CA SER A 463 6.59 8.67 -29.88
C SER A 463 7.58 9.39 -28.95
N ASP A 464 8.64 9.99 -29.51
CA ASP A 464 9.75 10.62 -28.80
C ASP A 464 9.60 12.15 -28.63
N LYS A 465 8.50 12.74 -29.12
CA LYS A 465 8.30 14.20 -29.11
C LYS A 465 7.11 14.65 -28.30
N LEU A 466 7.36 15.61 -27.41
CA LEU A 466 6.36 16.21 -26.53
C LEU A 466 5.82 17.52 -27.09
N TYR A 467 4.82 17.41 -27.97
CA TYR A 467 4.17 18.54 -28.63
C TYR A 467 3.33 19.41 -27.67
N THR A 468 3.09 20.67 -28.05
CA THR A 468 2.19 21.59 -27.32
C THR A 468 1.08 22.05 -28.24
N TYR A 469 -0.17 21.96 -27.78
CA TYR A 469 -1.37 22.24 -28.57
C TYR A 469 -2.15 23.45 -28.08
N SER A 470 -2.92 24.03 -28.99
CA SER A 470 -3.88 25.09 -28.76
C SER A 470 -5.05 24.97 -29.75
N VAL A 471 -6.13 25.70 -29.52
CA VAL A 471 -7.32 25.73 -30.38
C VAL A 471 -7.84 27.16 -30.51
N ARG A 472 -8.44 27.50 -31.66
CA ARG A 472 -9.16 28.76 -31.88
C ARG A 472 -10.41 28.57 -32.72
N GLU A 473 -11.44 29.38 -32.46
CA GLU A 473 -12.64 29.44 -33.30
C GLU A 473 -12.36 30.23 -34.60
N ILE A 474 -12.85 29.77 -35.75
CA ILE A 474 -12.94 30.54 -36.99
C ILE A 474 -14.35 31.15 -37.04
N LEU A 475 -14.41 32.46 -37.15
CA LEU A 475 -15.63 33.24 -37.21
C LEU A 475 -15.90 33.63 -38.67
N THR A 476 -17.11 33.40 -39.15
CA THR A 476 -17.49 33.81 -40.51
C THR A 476 -18.38 35.04 -40.43
N ASN A 477 -18.07 36.08 -41.21
CA ASN A 477 -18.97 37.22 -41.41
C ASN A 477 -19.15 37.51 -42.92
N ALA A 478 -19.98 38.51 -43.25
CA ALA A 478 -20.27 38.90 -44.64
C ALA A 478 -19.05 39.34 -45.47
N SER A 479 -17.85 39.43 -44.87
CA SER A 479 -16.58 39.84 -45.48
C SER A 479 -15.50 38.73 -45.47
N GLY A 480 -15.82 37.50 -45.06
CA GLY A 480 -14.93 36.33 -45.11
C GLY A 480 -14.64 35.66 -43.76
N LYS A 481 -13.69 34.71 -43.75
CA LYS A 481 -13.25 33.97 -42.55
C LYS A 481 -12.32 34.85 -41.69
N ILE A 482 -12.62 34.97 -40.41
CA ILE A 482 -11.82 35.69 -39.39
C ILE A 482 -11.33 34.69 -38.36
N LEU A 483 -10.03 34.73 -38.05
CA LEU A 483 -9.43 33.89 -37.02
C LEU A 483 -9.70 34.49 -35.63
N GLY A 484 -10.43 33.75 -34.79
CA GLY A 484 -10.65 34.08 -33.39
C GLY A 484 -9.37 33.94 -32.53
N PRO A 485 -9.41 34.39 -31.26
CA PRO A 485 -8.28 34.21 -30.36
C PRO A 485 -8.06 32.72 -30.08
N TYR A 486 -6.80 32.30 -30.00
CA TYR A 486 -6.42 30.96 -29.58
C TYR A 486 -6.21 30.87 -28.08
N ASP A 487 -6.26 29.65 -27.57
CA ASP A 487 -5.95 29.34 -26.18
C ASP A 487 -4.45 29.50 -25.88
N SER A 488 -4.06 30.66 -25.33
CA SER A 488 -2.66 31.02 -25.15
C SER A 488 -1.89 30.18 -24.13
N GLU A 489 -2.58 29.51 -23.22
CA GLU A 489 -1.92 28.61 -22.26
C GLU A 489 -1.53 27.28 -22.93
N GLY A 490 -2.41 26.79 -23.83
CA GLY A 490 -2.29 25.49 -24.46
C GLY A 490 -2.19 24.33 -23.46
N LEU A 491 -1.83 23.16 -23.97
CA LEU A 491 -1.51 21.97 -23.19
C LEU A 491 -0.36 21.22 -23.88
N LYS A 492 0.57 20.69 -23.09
CA LYS A 492 1.75 19.94 -23.57
C LYS A 492 1.54 18.45 -23.33
N LEU A 493 2.00 17.61 -24.25
CA LEU A 493 2.10 16.17 -24.03
C LEU A 493 3.13 15.88 -22.94
N ILE A 494 2.91 14.80 -22.19
CA ILE A 494 3.79 14.37 -21.11
C ILE A 494 4.22 12.94 -21.43
N ASP A 495 5.48 12.64 -21.20
CA ASP A 495 6.02 11.31 -21.44
C ASP A 495 5.55 10.30 -20.39
N ARG A 496 5.80 9.01 -20.65
CA ARG A 496 5.52 7.92 -19.72
C ARG A 496 6.59 7.86 -18.60
N PRO A 497 6.21 7.66 -17.34
CA PRO A 497 7.17 7.32 -16.29
C PRO A 497 7.59 5.84 -16.42
N ASN A 498 8.83 5.51 -16.08
CA ASN A 498 9.25 4.11 -15.91
C ASN A 498 8.59 3.51 -14.68
N VAL A 499 7.97 2.35 -14.82
CA VAL A 499 7.21 1.66 -13.76
C VAL A 499 7.94 0.37 -13.39
N THR A 500 8.05 0.12 -12.09
CA THR A 500 8.54 -1.13 -11.52
C THR A 500 7.59 -1.58 -10.42
N VAL A 501 7.26 -2.86 -10.38
CA VAL A 501 6.30 -3.42 -9.42
C VAL A 501 6.95 -4.56 -8.67
N ASP A 502 6.89 -4.47 -7.35
CA ASP A 502 7.25 -5.56 -6.45
C ASP A 502 5.97 -6.33 -6.08
N PHE A 503 5.82 -7.52 -6.67
CA PHE A 503 4.66 -8.40 -6.47
C PHE A 503 4.89 -9.28 -5.25
N GLN A 504 4.10 -9.05 -4.23
CA GLN A 504 4.03 -9.88 -3.03
C GLN A 504 2.67 -10.57 -3.01
N ASN A 505 2.49 -11.55 -2.14
CA ASN A 505 1.28 -12.36 -2.10
C ASN A 505 0.02 -11.66 -1.59
N LEU A 506 0.09 -10.50 -0.93
CA LEU A 506 -1.10 -9.77 -0.46
C LEU A 506 -1.24 -8.38 -1.09
N LYS A 507 -0.19 -7.95 -1.80
CA LYS A 507 -0.10 -6.61 -2.36
C LYS A 507 0.94 -6.52 -3.47
N ALA A 508 0.79 -5.50 -4.30
CA ALA A 508 1.82 -5.03 -5.21
C ALA A 508 2.31 -3.65 -4.77
N VAL A 509 3.64 -3.46 -4.72
CA VAL A 509 4.24 -2.13 -4.51
C VAL A 509 4.65 -1.56 -5.86
N VAL A 510 3.80 -0.70 -6.40
CA VAL A 510 4.00 -0.03 -7.69
C VAL A 510 4.85 1.21 -7.47
N GLN A 511 5.98 1.31 -8.16
CA GLN A 511 6.92 2.43 -8.09
C GLN A 511 7.17 3.02 -9.48
N TRP A 512 7.52 4.31 -9.53
CA TRP A 512 7.79 4.95 -10.81
C TRP A 512 8.75 6.14 -10.77
N THR A 513 9.33 6.48 -11.92
CA THR A 513 10.22 7.64 -12.05
C THR A 513 9.46 8.96 -12.07
N LYS A 514 10.08 10.00 -11.51
CA LYS A 514 9.49 11.34 -11.42
C LYS A 514 9.52 12.10 -12.74
N ASP A 515 8.36 12.59 -13.19
CA ASP A 515 8.23 13.63 -14.21
C ASP A 515 8.26 15.04 -13.57
N PRO A 516 9.02 16.01 -14.13
CA PRO A 516 9.18 17.35 -13.56
C PRO A 516 7.96 18.27 -13.75
N THR A 517 7.07 17.94 -14.67
CA THR A 517 5.86 18.71 -15.01
C THR A 517 4.58 18.14 -14.41
N ALA A 518 4.63 16.89 -13.93
CA ALA A 518 3.53 16.23 -13.26
C ALA A 518 3.10 16.98 -12.01
N SER A 519 1.78 17.15 -11.87
CA SER A 519 1.13 17.55 -10.63
C SER A 519 0.58 16.36 -9.86
N LYS A 520 0.31 15.25 -10.55
CA LYS A 520 -0.28 14.01 -10.04
C LYS A 520 0.20 12.81 -10.89
N TYR A 521 -0.01 11.61 -10.38
CA TYR A 521 0.10 10.35 -11.13
C TYR A 521 -1.20 9.58 -10.99
N ARG A 522 -1.62 8.91 -12.08
CA ARG A 522 -2.72 7.94 -12.06
C ARG A 522 -2.15 6.55 -12.22
N VAL A 523 -2.49 5.66 -11.29
CA VAL A 523 -2.07 4.25 -11.27
C VAL A 523 -3.20 3.41 -11.82
N PHE A 524 -2.86 2.53 -12.75
CA PHE A 524 -3.80 1.64 -13.43
C PHE A 524 -3.42 0.20 -13.19
N ARG A 525 -4.44 -0.65 -13.17
CA ARG A 525 -4.33 -2.11 -13.06
C ARG A 525 -5.24 -2.77 -14.08
N LYS A 526 -4.77 -3.83 -14.74
CA LYS A 526 -5.60 -4.78 -15.49
C LYS A 526 -5.34 -6.22 -15.04
N ILE A 527 -6.26 -7.11 -15.37
CA ILE A 527 -6.21 -8.54 -15.06
C ILE A 527 -6.15 -9.28 -16.40
N GLY A 528 -5.10 -10.08 -16.60
CA GLY A 528 -4.83 -10.78 -17.85
C GLY A 528 -4.29 -9.88 -18.96
N ARG A 529 -3.69 -10.51 -19.99
CA ARG A 529 -3.12 -9.81 -21.16
C ARG A 529 -4.18 -9.03 -21.93
N ASP A 530 -5.34 -9.66 -22.14
CA ASP A 530 -6.47 -9.11 -22.90
C ASP A 530 -7.38 -8.20 -22.05
N GLY A 531 -7.03 -8.00 -20.77
CA GLY A 531 -7.81 -7.16 -19.87
C GLY A 531 -7.65 -5.66 -20.15
N GLU A 532 -8.60 -4.88 -19.65
CA GLU A 532 -8.59 -3.43 -19.75
C GLU A 532 -8.02 -2.75 -18.49
N TYR A 533 -7.26 -1.68 -18.68
CA TYR A 533 -6.71 -0.90 -17.56
C TYR A 533 -7.77 -0.07 -16.84
N LYS A 534 -7.96 -0.37 -15.56
CA LYS A 534 -8.80 0.41 -14.65
C LYS A 534 -7.92 1.30 -13.77
N CYS A 535 -8.28 2.57 -13.66
CA CYS A 535 -7.59 3.52 -12.78
C CYS A 535 -7.91 3.20 -11.32
N ILE A 536 -6.94 2.70 -10.56
CA ILE A 536 -7.14 2.30 -9.15
C ILE A 536 -6.73 3.38 -8.15
N ALA A 537 -5.89 4.34 -8.56
CA ALA A 537 -5.49 5.45 -7.69
C ALA A 537 -5.08 6.71 -8.45
N THR A 538 -5.23 7.85 -7.78
CA THR A 538 -4.60 9.12 -8.19
C THR A 538 -3.83 9.68 -7.00
N VAL A 539 -2.53 9.90 -7.15
CA VAL A 539 -1.65 10.40 -6.10
C VAL A 539 -1.01 11.72 -6.51
N ASP A 540 -0.68 12.58 -5.54
CA ASP A 540 -0.02 13.85 -5.82
C ASP A 540 1.46 13.65 -6.23
N ALA A 541 2.02 14.59 -6.99
CA ALA A 541 3.36 14.49 -7.57
C ALA A 541 4.54 14.13 -6.62
N PRO A 542 4.52 14.44 -5.31
CA PRO A 542 5.57 13.98 -4.40
C PRO A 542 5.56 12.46 -4.17
N SER A 543 4.45 11.78 -4.38
CA SER A 543 4.34 10.32 -4.27
C SER A 543 4.88 9.65 -5.54
N LEU A 544 5.87 8.79 -5.38
CA LEU A 544 6.48 7.99 -6.45
C LEU A 544 6.26 6.49 -6.26
N SER A 545 5.35 6.15 -5.35
CA SER A 545 4.94 4.78 -5.09
C SER A 545 3.47 4.72 -4.68
N TYR A 546 2.87 3.55 -4.90
CA TYR A 546 1.53 3.18 -4.47
C TYR A 546 1.53 1.71 -4.06
N VAL A 547 0.88 1.40 -2.95
CA VAL A 547 0.70 0.02 -2.49
C VAL A 547 -0.73 -0.38 -2.84
N ASP A 548 -0.86 -1.35 -3.74
CA ASP A 548 -2.12 -1.96 -4.09
C ASP A 548 -2.30 -3.24 -3.27
N TYR A 549 -3.21 -3.22 -2.30
CA TYR A 549 -3.58 -4.43 -1.58
C TYR A 549 -4.67 -5.15 -2.36
N TYR A 550 -4.50 -6.45 -2.61
CA TYR A 550 -5.38 -7.19 -3.51
C TYR A 550 -6.80 -7.43 -2.95
N TYR A 551 -7.03 -7.22 -1.66
CA TYR A 551 -8.27 -7.58 -0.95
C TYR A 551 -9.10 -6.35 -0.55
N LYS A 552 -9.95 -5.83 -1.45
CA LYS A 552 -11.00 -4.89 -0.99
C LYS A 552 -12.19 -5.65 -0.38
N SER A 553 -12.38 -6.89 -0.82
CA SER A 553 -13.16 -7.97 -0.23
C SER A 553 -12.33 -9.27 -0.26
N GLU A 554 -12.81 -10.31 0.41
CA GLU A 554 -12.24 -11.67 0.31
C GLU A 554 -12.38 -12.23 -1.12
N GLU A 555 -13.52 -11.98 -1.76
CA GLU A 555 -13.80 -12.35 -3.15
C GLU A 555 -12.80 -11.71 -4.13
N ASP A 556 -12.46 -10.42 -3.96
CA ASP A 556 -11.44 -9.74 -4.77
C ASP A 556 -10.09 -10.45 -4.68
N LEU A 557 -9.73 -10.92 -3.49
CA LEU A 557 -8.47 -11.60 -3.26
C LEU A 557 -8.44 -12.97 -3.92
N GLN A 558 -9.52 -13.74 -3.77
CA GLN A 558 -9.69 -15.04 -4.42
C GLN A 558 -9.59 -14.87 -5.93
N ASN A 559 -10.32 -13.93 -6.53
CA ASN A 559 -10.29 -13.68 -7.97
C ASN A 559 -8.90 -13.30 -8.51
N LEU A 560 -8.06 -12.67 -7.69
CA LEU A 560 -6.73 -12.20 -8.12
C LEU A 560 -5.63 -13.22 -7.91
N LEU A 561 -5.70 -14.02 -6.85
CA LEU A 561 -4.59 -14.86 -6.37
C LEU A 561 -4.94 -16.34 -6.20
N THR A 562 -6.13 -16.80 -6.60
CA THR A 562 -6.50 -18.20 -6.35
C THR A 562 -5.77 -19.19 -7.24
N ALA A 563 -5.29 -20.29 -6.65
CA ALA A 563 -4.92 -21.52 -7.39
C ALA A 563 -6.06 -22.56 -7.44
N SER A 564 -7.07 -22.42 -6.56
CA SER A 564 -8.45 -22.94 -6.66
C SER A 564 -9.26 -22.64 -5.38
N VAL A 565 -8.61 -22.50 -4.19
CA VAL A 565 -9.24 -22.03 -2.93
C VAL A 565 -8.34 -21.12 -2.06
N PHE A 566 -7.04 -21.02 -2.33
CA PHE A 566 -6.10 -20.22 -1.53
C PHE A 566 -5.29 -19.21 -2.34
N ILE A 567 -4.72 -18.24 -1.62
CA ILE A 567 -4.07 -17.02 -2.11
C ILE A 567 -2.64 -17.33 -2.58
N ASP A 568 -2.46 -17.92 -3.74
CA ASP A 568 -1.12 -18.12 -4.32
C ASP A 568 -0.63 -16.86 -5.04
N PRO A 569 0.44 -16.17 -4.56
CA PRO A 569 1.05 -15.04 -5.27
C PRO A 569 1.33 -15.37 -6.73
N ARG A 570 1.66 -16.63 -6.99
CA ARG A 570 2.09 -17.07 -8.31
C ARG A 570 0.97 -17.15 -9.34
N TYR A 571 -0.28 -17.03 -8.92
CA TYR A 571 -1.45 -17.05 -9.81
C TYR A 571 -1.92 -15.65 -10.22
N ASN A 572 -1.23 -14.59 -9.76
CA ASN A 572 -1.60 -13.24 -10.12
C ASN A 572 -1.39 -12.97 -11.62
N SER A 573 -2.46 -12.58 -12.31
CA SER A 573 -2.43 -12.16 -13.72
C SER A 573 -2.41 -10.63 -13.86
N LEU A 574 -1.81 -9.95 -12.88
CA LEU A 574 -1.92 -8.50 -12.75
C LEU A 574 -0.87 -7.77 -13.59
N PHE A 575 -1.31 -6.69 -14.20
CA PHE A 575 -0.44 -5.73 -14.88
C PHE A 575 -0.70 -4.34 -14.32
N TYR A 576 0.37 -3.57 -14.10
CA TYR A 576 0.29 -2.19 -13.63
C TYR A 576 0.94 -1.23 -14.61
N THR A 577 0.32 -0.06 -14.75
CA THR A 577 0.95 1.04 -15.48
C THR A 577 0.62 2.35 -14.81
N VAL A 578 1.43 3.37 -15.07
CA VAL A 578 1.30 4.68 -14.42
C VAL A 578 1.41 5.74 -15.49
N ARG A 579 0.54 6.76 -15.40
CA ARG A 579 0.67 7.95 -16.24
C ARG A 579 0.80 9.22 -15.42
N ALA A 580 1.72 10.08 -15.84
CA ALA A 580 1.90 11.42 -15.29
C ALA A 580 0.72 12.32 -15.70
N CYS A 581 0.30 13.21 -14.81
CA CYS A 581 -0.81 14.14 -15.05
C CYS A 581 -0.43 15.56 -14.62
N THR A 582 -0.62 16.53 -15.51
CA THR A 582 -0.49 17.96 -15.17
C THR A 582 -1.85 18.62 -15.18
N GLN A 583 -2.30 19.10 -14.01
CA GLN A 583 -3.56 19.79 -13.82
C GLN A 583 -3.31 21.25 -13.46
N LYS A 584 -3.95 22.17 -14.20
CA LYS A 584 -3.83 23.62 -13.99
C LYS A 584 -5.20 24.26 -14.07
N VAL A 585 -5.51 25.18 -13.15
CA VAL A 585 -6.76 25.95 -13.20
C VAL A 585 -6.50 27.32 -13.80
N VAL A 586 -7.07 27.57 -14.97
CA VAL A 586 -6.94 28.84 -15.71
C VAL A 586 -8.35 29.36 -15.99
N ASN A 587 -8.64 30.58 -15.55
CA ASN A 587 -9.95 31.23 -15.76
C ASN A 587 -11.16 30.38 -15.30
N ALA A 588 -11.02 29.67 -14.16
CA ALA A 588 -12.01 28.73 -13.63
C ALA A 588 -12.29 27.49 -14.49
N VAL A 589 -11.47 27.26 -15.52
CA VAL A 589 -11.45 26.01 -16.29
C VAL A 589 -10.25 25.19 -15.82
N THR A 590 -10.52 23.93 -15.48
CA THR A 590 -9.48 22.94 -15.21
C THR A 590 -8.95 22.43 -16.53
N LYS A 591 -7.64 22.52 -16.71
CA LYS A 591 -6.93 21.97 -17.86
C LYS A 591 -6.07 20.81 -17.41
N THR A 592 -6.14 19.70 -18.14
CA THR A 592 -5.43 18.48 -17.77
C THR A 592 -4.67 17.90 -18.96
N SER A 593 -3.35 17.76 -18.81
CA SER A 593 -2.53 16.92 -19.68
C SER A 593 -2.39 15.55 -19.03
N TYR A 594 -2.81 14.51 -19.73
CA TYR A 594 -2.56 13.11 -19.38
C TYR A 594 -1.40 12.60 -20.24
N GLY A 595 -0.35 12.13 -19.57
CA GLY A 595 0.82 11.57 -20.22
C GLY A 595 0.59 10.18 -20.78
N LEU A 596 1.60 9.72 -21.51
CA LEU A 596 1.70 8.37 -22.03
C LEU A 596 1.87 7.36 -20.89
N TYR A 597 1.63 6.08 -21.20
CA TYR A 597 1.84 4.95 -20.31
C TYR A 597 2.32 3.75 -21.13
N TYR A 598 2.86 2.74 -20.47
CA TYR A 598 3.25 1.47 -21.09
C TYR A 598 2.01 0.62 -21.38
N PRO A 599 1.71 0.25 -22.65
CA PRO A 599 0.53 -0.54 -23.01
C PRO A 599 0.51 -1.94 -22.40
N ASP A 600 1.69 -2.57 -22.26
CA ASP A 600 1.79 -3.85 -21.57
C ASP A 600 1.94 -3.65 -20.06
N GLY A 601 2.36 -2.45 -19.65
CA GLY A 601 2.65 -2.12 -18.25
C GLY A 601 3.82 -2.93 -17.72
N ASP A 602 3.78 -3.14 -16.41
CA ASP A 602 4.68 -4.01 -15.67
C ASP A 602 3.88 -5.16 -15.04
N PHE A 603 4.43 -6.37 -15.15
CA PHE A 603 3.88 -7.62 -14.67
C PHE A 603 5.03 -8.55 -14.28
N HIS A 604 4.71 -9.55 -13.47
CA HIS A 604 5.66 -10.56 -13.05
C HIS A 604 5.45 -11.88 -13.78
N LEU A 605 6.55 -12.61 -13.99
CA LEU A 605 6.55 -14.00 -14.46
C LEU A 605 7.17 -14.86 -13.37
N GLU A 606 6.36 -15.76 -12.85
CA GLU A 606 6.75 -16.66 -11.79
C GLU A 606 7.61 -17.80 -12.30
N SER A 607 8.43 -18.36 -11.42
CA SER A 607 9.20 -19.56 -11.72
C SER A 607 8.26 -20.76 -11.90
N PRO A 608 8.31 -21.45 -13.05
CA PRO A 608 7.53 -22.68 -13.25
C PRO A 608 7.99 -23.80 -12.31
N SER A 609 7.03 -24.47 -11.65
CA SER A 609 7.31 -25.67 -10.87
C SER A 609 7.27 -26.90 -11.77
N ILE A 610 8.37 -27.64 -11.88
CA ILE A 610 8.35 -28.96 -12.52
C ILE A 610 7.58 -29.91 -11.62
N VAL A 611 6.60 -30.57 -12.22
CA VAL A 611 5.67 -31.48 -11.55
C VAL A 611 6.22 -32.90 -11.60
N SER A 612 6.57 -33.37 -12.79
CA SER A 612 7.13 -34.72 -12.97
C SER A 612 7.90 -34.84 -14.28
N LEU A 613 8.79 -35.84 -14.30
CA LEU A 613 9.53 -36.27 -15.48
C LEU A 613 9.48 -37.80 -15.55
N ASN A 614 8.50 -38.33 -16.28
CA ASN A 614 8.25 -39.77 -16.35
C ASN A 614 8.42 -40.29 -17.78
N GLY A 615 9.34 -41.24 -17.96
CA GLY A 615 9.72 -41.74 -19.27
C GLY A 615 10.29 -40.61 -20.12
N THR A 616 9.57 -40.18 -21.14
CA THR A 616 9.94 -39.01 -21.98
C THR A 616 9.06 -37.80 -21.72
N THR A 617 8.19 -37.81 -20.71
CA THR A 617 7.16 -36.77 -20.54
C THR A 617 7.52 -35.84 -19.38
N LEU A 618 7.80 -34.58 -19.70
CA LEU A 618 8.00 -33.50 -18.74
C LEU A 618 6.69 -32.74 -18.52
N LYS A 619 6.33 -32.53 -17.25
CA LYS A 619 5.15 -31.76 -16.84
C LYS A 619 5.53 -30.63 -15.89
N TRP A 620 4.90 -29.47 -16.05
CA TRP A 620 5.12 -28.32 -15.16
C TRP A 620 3.82 -27.52 -14.95
N GLY A 621 3.79 -26.74 -13.87
CA GLY A 621 2.68 -25.83 -13.58
C GLY A 621 2.64 -24.65 -14.54
N LYS A 622 1.44 -24.27 -14.99
CA LYS A 622 1.20 -23.05 -15.77
C LYS A 622 1.62 -21.81 -14.98
N VAL A 623 2.30 -20.89 -15.64
CA VAL A 623 2.64 -19.55 -15.13
C VAL A 623 1.68 -18.53 -15.75
N PRO A 624 0.99 -17.69 -14.95
CA PRO A 624 0.19 -16.59 -15.47
C PRO A 624 1.00 -15.62 -16.32
N ASN A 625 0.35 -15.00 -17.30
CA ASN A 625 0.93 -14.04 -18.23
C ASN A 625 2.03 -14.61 -19.17
N ALA A 626 2.47 -15.86 -19.00
CA ALA A 626 3.45 -16.50 -19.88
C ALA A 626 2.88 -16.70 -21.30
N GLU A 627 3.68 -16.37 -22.31
CA GLU A 627 3.39 -16.65 -23.73
C GLU A 627 3.97 -18.01 -24.15
N GLY A 628 5.04 -18.43 -23.49
CA GLY A 628 5.66 -19.73 -23.69
C GLY A 628 6.68 -20.08 -22.61
N TYR A 629 7.37 -21.19 -22.83
CA TYR A 629 8.37 -21.73 -21.92
C TYR A 629 9.59 -22.21 -22.69
N LEU A 630 10.78 -21.94 -22.13
CA LEU A 630 12.01 -22.61 -22.53
C LEU A 630 12.23 -23.81 -21.63
N ILE A 631 12.55 -24.95 -22.23
CA ILE A 631 12.96 -26.17 -21.54
C ILE A 631 14.47 -26.21 -21.59
N LEU A 632 15.08 -26.24 -20.43
CA LEU A 632 16.52 -26.15 -20.26
C LEU A 632 17.06 -27.45 -19.68
N LYS A 633 18.25 -27.85 -20.15
CA LYS A 633 19.02 -28.97 -19.64
C LYS A 633 20.41 -28.48 -19.22
N LYS A 634 20.95 -29.02 -18.14
CA LYS A 634 22.35 -28.80 -17.75
C LYS A 634 22.97 -30.12 -17.31
N ASP A 635 24.09 -30.50 -17.91
CA ASP A 635 24.85 -31.65 -17.45
C ASP A 635 25.52 -31.35 -16.11
N GLU A 636 25.74 -32.37 -15.27
CA GLU A 636 26.33 -32.18 -13.93
C GLU A 636 27.66 -31.41 -13.93
N THR A 637 28.45 -31.60 -14.99
CA THR A 637 29.78 -30.96 -15.14
C THR A 637 29.74 -29.58 -15.79
N SER A 638 28.56 -29.14 -16.27
CA SER A 638 28.37 -27.86 -16.94
C SER A 638 27.81 -26.83 -15.97
N ASP A 639 28.27 -25.58 -16.11
CA ASP A 639 27.66 -24.41 -15.49
C ASP A 639 26.62 -23.74 -16.40
N ASP A 640 26.65 -24.05 -17.69
CA ASP A 640 25.79 -23.45 -18.72
C ASP A 640 24.56 -24.32 -18.99
N TRP A 641 23.39 -23.69 -19.00
CA TRP A 641 22.11 -24.30 -19.37
C TRP A 641 21.93 -24.26 -20.90
N GLU A 642 21.60 -25.41 -21.49
CA GLU A 642 21.24 -25.56 -22.90
C GLU A 642 19.72 -25.51 -23.08
N GLU A 643 19.24 -24.73 -24.04
CA GLU A 643 17.84 -24.77 -24.48
C GLU A 643 17.60 -26.01 -25.35
N ILE A 644 16.69 -26.89 -24.91
CA ILE A 644 16.32 -28.11 -25.64
C ILE A 644 14.93 -28.03 -26.29
N ALA A 645 14.10 -27.05 -25.90
CA ALA A 645 12.83 -26.75 -26.55
C ALA A 645 12.29 -25.35 -26.21
N ASP A 646 11.57 -24.73 -27.15
CA ASP A 646 10.70 -23.54 -26.95
C ASP A 646 9.25 -23.95 -27.24
N VAL A 647 8.36 -23.79 -26.25
CA VAL A 647 6.96 -24.22 -26.35
C VAL A 647 6.00 -23.10 -26.01
N ILE A 648 4.94 -22.96 -26.81
CA ILE A 648 3.86 -21.98 -26.58
C ILE A 648 3.01 -22.42 -25.39
N ALA A 649 2.64 -21.46 -24.53
CA ALA A 649 1.81 -21.72 -23.36
C ALA A 649 0.39 -22.12 -23.76
N LYS A 650 -0.14 -23.18 -23.14
CA LYS A 650 -1.52 -23.64 -23.31
C LYS A 650 -2.42 -23.18 -22.16
N THR A 651 -3.74 -23.30 -22.33
CA THR A 651 -4.72 -22.92 -21.31
C THR A 651 -4.69 -23.84 -20.07
N SER A 652 -4.29 -25.12 -20.24
CA SER A 652 -4.22 -26.14 -19.19
C SER A 652 -3.37 -25.74 -17.98
N THR A 653 -3.82 -26.09 -16.77
CA THR A 653 -3.11 -25.82 -15.50
C THR A 653 -1.78 -26.55 -15.38
N ILE A 654 -1.69 -27.72 -16.03
CA ILE A 654 -0.45 -28.49 -16.20
C ILE A 654 -0.07 -28.45 -17.69
N GLN A 655 1.14 -27.99 -17.95
CA GLN A 655 1.76 -28.00 -19.26
C GLN A 655 2.49 -29.33 -19.45
N THR A 656 2.68 -29.77 -20.69
CA THR A 656 3.30 -31.07 -20.98
C THR A 656 4.09 -31.01 -22.28
N LEU A 657 5.27 -31.62 -22.26
CA LEU A 657 6.11 -31.84 -23.43
C LEU A 657 6.72 -33.24 -23.39
N SER A 658 6.79 -33.89 -24.55
CA SER A 658 7.62 -35.07 -24.73
C SER A 658 9.05 -34.66 -25.09
N VAL A 659 10.01 -34.97 -24.22
CA VAL A 659 11.43 -34.69 -24.37
C VAL A 659 12.15 -35.99 -24.72
N SER A 660 12.82 -36.02 -25.87
CA SER A 660 13.70 -37.12 -26.28
C SER A 660 15.09 -36.97 -25.65
N GLY A 661 15.74 -38.08 -25.30
CA GLY A 661 17.11 -38.05 -24.76
C GLY A 661 17.16 -37.61 -23.30
N ILE A 662 16.31 -38.20 -22.45
CA ILE A 662 16.40 -37.97 -21.01
C ILE A 662 17.66 -38.64 -20.47
N GLU A 663 18.46 -37.85 -19.76
CA GLU A 663 19.67 -38.30 -19.09
C GLU A 663 19.45 -38.09 -17.59
N ASN A 664 19.38 -39.18 -16.84
CA ASN A 664 19.11 -39.11 -15.40
C ASN A 664 20.16 -38.25 -14.67
N SER A 665 21.43 -38.28 -15.11
CA SER A 665 22.52 -37.47 -14.54
C SER A 665 22.42 -35.96 -14.81
N ALA A 666 21.48 -35.51 -15.65
CA ALA A 666 21.32 -34.10 -15.98
C ALA A 666 20.33 -33.40 -15.03
N TYR A 667 20.43 -32.07 -15.00
CA TYR A 667 19.47 -31.16 -14.39
C TYR A 667 18.53 -30.64 -15.46
N TYR A 668 17.25 -30.49 -15.09
CA TYR A 668 16.22 -29.96 -15.97
C TYR A 668 15.57 -28.73 -15.35
N ALA A 669 15.27 -27.75 -16.17
CA ALA A 669 14.58 -26.54 -15.74
C ALA A 669 13.54 -26.11 -16.78
N VAL A 670 12.55 -25.35 -16.32
CA VAL A 670 11.55 -24.73 -17.17
C VAL A 670 11.53 -23.24 -16.85
N GLN A 671 11.70 -22.41 -17.86
CA GLN A 671 11.71 -20.95 -17.73
C GLN A 671 10.55 -20.37 -18.52
N ALA A 672 9.64 -19.65 -17.87
CA ALA A 672 8.56 -18.95 -18.56
C ALA A 672 9.11 -17.71 -19.26
N TYR A 673 8.55 -17.38 -20.42
CA TYR A 673 8.83 -16.11 -21.09
C TYR A 673 7.56 -15.40 -21.52
N SER A 674 7.69 -14.10 -21.72
CA SER A 674 6.63 -13.28 -22.26
C SER A 674 7.14 -11.95 -22.82
N THR A 675 6.33 -11.29 -23.63
CA THR A 675 6.65 -9.98 -24.19
C THR A 675 6.16 -8.88 -23.25
N LYS A 676 7.04 -7.92 -22.97
CA LYS A 676 6.81 -6.74 -22.13
C LYS A 676 7.38 -5.51 -22.83
N ASN A 677 6.49 -4.65 -23.35
CA ASN A 677 6.82 -3.42 -24.05
C ASN A 677 7.78 -3.63 -25.25
N GLY A 678 7.56 -4.71 -26.00
CA GLY A 678 8.36 -5.08 -27.18
C GLY A 678 9.63 -5.89 -26.88
N GLU A 679 9.95 -6.15 -25.61
CA GLU A 679 11.10 -6.98 -25.22
C GLU A 679 10.64 -8.30 -24.60
N LYS A 680 11.33 -9.40 -24.93
CA LYS A 680 11.10 -10.70 -24.29
C LYS A 680 11.72 -10.66 -22.89
N VAL A 681 10.90 -10.93 -21.88
CA VAL A 681 11.30 -11.08 -20.47
C VAL A 681 11.11 -12.53 -20.02
N PHE A 682 11.91 -12.96 -19.06
CA PHE A 682 11.98 -14.35 -18.59
C PHE A 682 11.77 -14.41 -17.08
N SER A 683 11.16 -15.49 -16.60
CA SER A 683 11.14 -15.84 -15.18
C SER A 683 12.51 -16.35 -14.72
N ASP A 684 12.69 -16.53 -13.41
CA ASP A 684 13.70 -17.49 -12.91
C ASP A 684 13.18 -18.93 -13.11
N PHE A 685 13.92 -19.94 -12.68
CA PHE A 685 13.54 -21.35 -12.85
C PHE A 685 14.13 -22.26 -11.77
N ASP A 686 13.62 -23.49 -11.71
CA ASP A 686 14.07 -24.51 -10.76
C ASP A 686 15.43 -25.05 -11.18
N LYS A 687 16.48 -24.81 -10.39
CA LYS A 687 17.85 -25.27 -10.68
C LYS A 687 18.19 -26.62 -10.06
N GLY A 688 17.31 -27.12 -9.18
CA GLY A 688 17.56 -28.31 -8.36
C GLY A 688 16.88 -29.58 -8.85
N PHE A 689 16.04 -29.53 -9.89
CA PHE A 689 15.40 -30.74 -10.42
C PHE A 689 16.42 -31.62 -11.18
N THR A 690 16.64 -32.84 -10.68
CA THR A 690 17.45 -33.86 -11.34
C THR A 690 16.97 -35.27 -10.97
N LEU A 691 17.11 -36.23 -11.89
CA LEU A 691 16.84 -37.65 -11.62
C LEU A 691 18.13 -38.43 -11.34
N LYS A 692 19.24 -37.75 -11.05
CA LYS A 692 20.56 -38.37 -10.88
C LYS A 692 20.54 -39.44 -9.79
N ASN A 693 19.80 -39.16 -8.72
CA ASN A 693 19.70 -40.01 -7.56
C ASN A 693 18.41 -40.85 -7.57
N PHE A 694 17.70 -40.90 -8.69
CA PHE A 694 16.51 -41.73 -8.83
C PHE A 694 16.93 -43.19 -9.02
N ASP A 695 16.73 -44.01 -7.98
CA ASP A 695 16.93 -45.46 -8.03
C ASP A 695 15.72 -46.18 -7.41
N PRO A 696 14.76 -46.65 -8.24
CA PRO A 696 13.56 -47.32 -7.77
C PRO A 696 13.81 -48.77 -7.36
N ILE A 697 15.06 -49.23 -7.33
CA ILE A 697 15.45 -50.55 -6.82
C ILE A 697 16.11 -50.37 -5.45
N GLU A 698 17.14 -49.53 -5.37
CA GLU A 698 17.85 -49.23 -4.11
C GLU A 698 16.91 -48.52 -3.12
N PHE A 699 16.30 -47.40 -3.55
CA PHE A 699 15.53 -46.54 -2.65
C PHE A 699 14.06 -46.94 -2.51
N ALA A 700 13.55 -47.87 -3.32
CA ALA A 700 12.21 -48.44 -3.07
C ALA A 700 12.12 -49.18 -1.72
N SER A 701 13.27 -49.63 -1.18
CA SER A 701 13.37 -50.18 0.17
C SER A 701 13.25 -49.12 1.28
N GLN A 702 13.48 -47.85 0.97
CA GLN A 702 13.33 -46.72 1.89
C GLN A 702 11.87 -46.29 1.92
N ARG A 703 11.10 -46.85 2.87
CA ARG A 703 9.69 -46.53 3.05
C ARG A 703 9.53 -45.39 4.04
N ILE A 704 8.91 -44.29 3.61
CA ILE A 704 8.80 -43.05 4.39
C ILE A 704 7.35 -42.80 4.83
N LEU A 705 7.15 -42.59 6.13
CA LEU A 705 5.86 -42.24 6.74
C LEU A 705 5.85 -40.77 7.16
N TYR A 706 4.81 -40.01 6.78
CA TYR A 706 4.70 -38.59 7.15
C TYR A 706 3.60 -38.36 8.19
N PHE A 707 3.98 -37.99 9.41
CA PHE A 707 3.07 -37.45 10.42
C PHE A 707 3.17 -35.91 10.40
N GLY A 708 2.22 -35.27 9.72
CA GLY A 708 2.25 -33.82 9.56
C GLY A 708 0.87 -33.19 9.43
N ASP A 709 0.89 -31.91 9.09
CA ASP A 709 -0.29 -31.11 8.79
C ASP A 709 -0.43 -30.86 7.27
N SER A 710 -1.02 -29.73 6.90
CA SER A 710 -1.20 -29.32 5.52
C SER A 710 0.09 -29.21 4.69
N ILE A 711 1.25 -29.01 5.32
CA ILE A 711 2.49 -28.66 4.62
C ILE A 711 3.06 -29.87 3.88
N THR A 712 3.06 -31.05 4.49
CA THR A 712 3.41 -32.30 3.80
C THR A 712 2.34 -32.72 2.81
N HIS A 713 1.08 -32.38 3.05
CA HIS A 713 -0.06 -32.74 2.21
C HIS A 713 -0.07 -32.04 0.83
N GLY A 714 0.62 -30.90 0.68
CA GLY A 714 0.50 -30.09 -0.54
C GLY A 714 -0.83 -29.32 -0.63
N SER A 715 -1.55 -29.18 0.49
CA SER A 715 -2.60 -28.17 0.63
C SER A 715 -1.92 -26.82 0.47
N PRO A 716 -2.38 -25.98 -0.47
CA PRO A 716 -3.77 -25.58 -0.57
C PRO A 716 -4.51 -25.93 -1.88
N TYR A 717 -4.01 -26.87 -2.67
CA TYR A 717 -4.48 -27.03 -4.05
C TYR A 717 -5.64 -28.04 -4.17
N ASP A 718 -6.88 -27.59 -3.95
CA ASP A 718 -8.12 -28.37 -3.86
C ASP A 718 -8.44 -29.40 -4.97
N SER A 719 -7.88 -29.27 -6.18
CA SER A 719 -8.18 -30.28 -7.19
C SER A 719 -7.44 -31.59 -6.85
N ALA A 720 -8.16 -32.72 -6.81
CA ALA A 720 -7.55 -34.05 -6.68
C ALA A 720 -6.45 -34.32 -7.73
N THR A 721 -6.46 -33.60 -8.86
CA THR A 721 -5.45 -33.68 -9.91
C THR A 721 -4.16 -32.89 -9.64
N THR A 722 -4.18 -31.91 -8.72
CA THR A 722 -3.05 -31.03 -8.43
C THR A 722 -2.52 -31.12 -7.00
N GLN A 723 -3.35 -31.52 -6.03
CA GLN A 723 -3.01 -31.57 -4.61
C GLN A 723 -1.79 -32.46 -4.35
N HIS A 724 -1.82 -33.71 -4.83
CA HIS A 724 -0.75 -34.66 -4.56
C HIS A 724 0.56 -34.29 -5.25
N VAL A 725 0.51 -33.74 -6.47
CA VAL A 725 1.72 -33.49 -7.28
C VAL A 725 2.51 -32.24 -6.85
N PHE A 726 1.88 -31.34 -6.09
CA PHE A 726 2.55 -30.17 -5.50
C PHE A 726 2.78 -30.39 -4.00
N SER A 727 3.29 -31.56 -3.62
CA SER A 727 3.59 -31.93 -2.25
C SER A 727 5.07 -32.31 -2.08
N ILE A 728 5.58 -32.15 -0.86
CA ILE A 728 6.96 -32.54 -0.51
C ILE A 728 7.19 -34.03 -0.74
N PRO A 729 6.34 -34.95 -0.23
CA PRO A 729 6.55 -36.38 -0.39
C PRO A 729 6.58 -36.83 -1.85
N TYR A 730 5.66 -36.32 -2.69
CA TYR A 730 5.64 -36.64 -4.11
C TYR A 730 6.93 -36.19 -4.82
N ARG A 731 7.42 -34.98 -4.48
CA ARG A 731 8.68 -34.49 -5.03
C ARG A 731 9.86 -35.36 -4.63
N VAL A 732 9.95 -35.78 -3.37
CA VAL A 732 11.03 -36.67 -2.91
C VAL A 732 10.98 -38.01 -3.63
N ALA A 733 9.80 -38.62 -3.75
CA ALA A 733 9.60 -39.88 -4.48
C ALA A 733 9.99 -39.75 -5.96
N GLN A 734 9.65 -38.63 -6.60
CA GLN A 734 10.03 -38.37 -7.98
C GLN A 734 11.56 -38.25 -8.19
N LEU A 735 12.29 -37.72 -7.20
CA LEU A 735 13.74 -37.50 -7.30
C LEU A 735 14.56 -38.71 -6.88
N LEU A 736 14.06 -39.51 -5.93
CA LEU A 736 14.80 -40.63 -5.33
C LEU A 736 14.26 -42.00 -5.74
N GLY A 737 12.97 -42.13 -6.03
CA GLY A 737 12.33 -43.44 -6.25
C GLY A 737 11.95 -44.17 -4.96
N CYS A 738 11.86 -43.44 -3.84
CA CYS A 738 11.38 -43.98 -2.57
C CYS A 738 9.86 -44.18 -2.54
N VAL A 739 9.39 -45.06 -1.66
CA VAL A 739 7.97 -45.32 -1.44
C VAL A 739 7.50 -44.53 -0.21
N TYR A 740 6.35 -43.87 -0.30
CA TYR A 740 5.85 -43.06 0.82
C TYR A 740 4.37 -43.26 1.14
N TYR A 741 4.03 -43.06 2.41
CA TYR A 741 2.65 -42.96 2.90
C TYR A 741 2.49 -41.63 3.63
N ASN A 742 1.56 -40.80 3.17
CA ASN A 742 1.31 -39.47 3.74
C ASN A 742 -0.10 -39.37 4.34
N PRO A 743 -0.30 -39.84 5.58
CA PRO A 743 -1.56 -39.71 6.31
C PRO A 743 -1.77 -38.31 6.94
N SER A 744 -0.96 -37.31 6.57
CA SER A 744 -1.03 -35.97 7.15
C SER A 744 -2.40 -35.32 6.93
N ILE A 745 -2.92 -34.68 7.98
CA ILE A 745 -4.26 -34.10 8.02
C ILE A 745 -4.16 -32.57 8.04
N PRO A 746 -4.70 -31.84 7.05
CA PRO A 746 -4.68 -30.39 7.04
C PRO A 746 -5.23 -29.76 8.32
N GLY A 747 -4.51 -28.78 8.85
CA GLY A 747 -4.91 -28.05 10.06
C GLY A 747 -4.71 -28.81 11.38
N SER A 748 -4.02 -29.95 11.39
CA SER A 748 -3.79 -30.75 12.61
C SER A 748 -2.80 -30.12 13.59
N THR A 749 -2.87 -30.58 14.84
CA THR A 749 -1.95 -30.25 15.95
C THR A 749 -1.31 -31.50 16.54
N TYR A 750 -0.20 -31.35 17.26
CA TYR A 750 0.34 -32.44 18.08
C TYR A 750 -0.51 -32.64 19.34
N HIS A 751 -0.78 -31.57 20.09
CA HIS A 751 -1.53 -31.70 21.34
C HIS A 751 -2.95 -32.22 21.11
N ASP A 752 -3.47 -32.92 22.11
CA ASP A 752 -4.80 -33.51 22.14
C ASP A 752 -5.53 -33.15 23.45
N LEU A 753 -6.53 -32.30 23.34
CA LEU A 753 -7.39 -31.88 24.45
C LEU A 753 -8.45 -32.93 24.83
N GLY A 754 -8.54 -34.04 24.10
CA GLY A 754 -9.53 -35.08 24.27
C GLY A 754 -10.82 -34.84 23.48
N THR A 755 -11.89 -35.53 23.87
CA THR A 755 -13.24 -35.40 23.32
C THR A 755 -14.26 -35.17 24.43
N ASN A 756 -15.33 -34.47 24.09
CA ASN A 756 -16.55 -34.44 24.89
C ASN A 756 -17.26 -35.81 24.87
N GLU A 757 -18.25 -36.00 25.73
CA GLU A 757 -19.04 -37.24 25.83
C GLU A 757 -19.80 -37.59 24.53
N ASP A 758 -20.10 -36.59 23.70
CA ASP A 758 -20.75 -36.75 22.40
C ASP A 758 -19.78 -37.13 21.26
N GLY A 759 -18.49 -37.31 21.58
CA GLY A 759 -17.44 -37.68 20.63
C GLY A 759 -16.84 -36.50 19.85
N THR A 760 -17.27 -35.26 20.11
CA THR A 760 -16.66 -34.06 19.50
C THR A 760 -15.32 -33.74 20.16
N ASN A 761 -14.36 -33.20 19.42
CA ASN A 761 -13.06 -32.80 19.97
C ASN A 761 -13.25 -31.64 20.97
N VAL A 762 -12.49 -31.67 22.07
CA VAL A 762 -12.31 -30.48 22.91
C VAL A 762 -11.44 -29.50 22.13
N GLU A 763 -11.93 -28.26 21.98
CA GLU A 763 -11.28 -27.22 21.19
C GLU A 763 -11.00 -25.98 22.04
N ASN A 764 -9.81 -25.41 21.86
CA ASN A 764 -9.46 -24.07 22.34
C ASN A 764 -9.72 -22.99 21.26
N THR A 765 -10.28 -23.39 20.11
CA THR A 765 -10.67 -22.52 19.00
C THR A 765 -12.15 -22.68 18.65
N ASN A 766 -12.67 -21.79 17.78
CA ASN A 766 -14.06 -21.85 17.33
C ASN A 766 -14.29 -22.85 16.16
N TYR A 767 -13.29 -23.64 15.79
CA TYR A 767 -13.36 -24.58 14.68
C TYR A 767 -12.71 -25.91 15.05
N TYR A 768 -13.10 -26.96 14.35
CA TYR A 768 -12.59 -28.30 14.56
C TYR A 768 -11.12 -28.40 14.14
N ARG A 769 -10.31 -29.04 14.97
CA ARG A 769 -8.89 -29.30 14.72
C ARG A 769 -8.62 -30.79 14.82
N TYR A 770 -7.87 -31.30 13.84
CA TYR A 770 -7.45 -32.69 13.82
C TYR A 770 -6.27 -32.93 14.78
N ARG A 771 -6.21 -34.13 15.38
CA ARG A 771 -5.22 -34.52 16.39
C ARG A 771 -4.32 -35.63 15.85
N ILE A 772 -3.02 -35.34 15.71
CA ILE A 772 -2.08 -36.34 15.16
C ILE A 772 -2.00 -37.57 16.05
N THR A 773 -2.01 -37.41 17.36
CA THR A 773 -1.96 -38.53 18.33
C THR A 773 -3.08 -39.55 18.10
N ARG A 774 -4.35 -39.12 18.24
CA ARG A 774 -5.54 -39.99 18.19
C ARG A 774 -6.02 -40.30 16.78
N GLU A 775 -5.92 -39.37 15.84
CA GLU A 775 -6.50 -39.54 14.51
C GLU A 775 -5.50 -40.04 13.47
N VAL A 776 -4.20 -40.01 13.75
CA VAL A 776 -3.19 -40.50 12.80
C VAL A 776 -2.36 -41.62 13.42
N VAL A 777 -1.65 -41.33 14.50
CA VAL A 777 -0.66 -42.24 15.08
C VAL A 777 -1.31 -43.48 15.68
N GLU A 778 -2.38 -43.33 16.46
CA GLU A 778 -3.11 -44.46 17.04
C GLU A 778 -3.66 -45.43 15.98
N PRO A 779 -4.47 -44.98 14.99
CA PRO A 779 -4.97 -45.87 13.95
C PRO A 779 -3.85 -46.57 13.18
N ILE A 780 -2.79 -45.84 12.80
CA ILE A 780 -1.69 -46.43 12.02
C ILE A 780 -0.89 -47.42 12.86
N SER A 781 -0.74 -47.19 14.17
CA SER A 781 -0.11 -48.18 15.07
C SER A 781 -0.86 -49.52 15.05
N GLU A 782 -2.15 -49.51 14.74
CA GLU A 782 -3.02 -50.69 14.66
C GLU A 782 -3.28 -51.16 13.22
N GLY A 783 -2.62 -50.58 12.21
CA GLY A 783 -2.82 -50.91 10.80
C GLY A 783 -4.17 -50.43 10.24
N ARG A 784 -4.79 -49.42 10.87
CA ARG A 784 -6.05 -48.80 10.47
C ARG A 784 -5.80 -47.49 9.73
N TYR A 785 -6.81 -47.07 8.96
CA TYR A 785 -6.81 -45.75 8.33
C TYR A 785 -6.83 -44.63 9.37
N PRO A 786 -6.19 -43.47 9.08
CA PRO A 786 -6.36 -42.30 9.93
C PRO A 786 -7.84 -41.90 10.02
N GLY A 787 -8.22 -41.29 11.14
CA GLY A 787 -9.52 -40.68 11.34
C GLY A 787 -9.84 -39.72 10.19
N ASN A 788 -11.10 -39.73 9.73
CA ASN A 788 -11.58 -38.86 8.66
C ASN A 788 -10.85 -39.03 7.30
N CYS A 789 -10.23 -40.20 7.05
CA CYS A 789 -9.51 -40.51 5.81
C CYS A 789 -10.32 -40.32 4.51
N GLU A 790 -11.66 -40.46 4.56
CA GLU A 790 -12.55 -40.25 3.42
C GLU A 790 -12.45 -38.83 2.84
N TYR A 791 -12.17 -37.83 3.67
CA TYR A 791 -11.99 -36.43 3.27
C TYR A 791 -10.58 -36.11 2.74
N LEU A 792 -9.61 -37.01 2.95
CA LEU A 792 -8.19 -36.74 2.74
C LEU A 792 -7.62 -37.34 1.45
N ASN A 793 -8.44 -38.06 0.67
CA ASN A 793 -8.03 -38.82 -0.52
C ASN A 793 -6.67 -39.52 -0.31
N THR A 794 -6.54 -40.22 0.83
CA THR A 794 -5.29 -40.83 1.30
C THR A 794 -4.68 -41.76 0.26
N LYS A 795 -5.50 -42.41 -0.57
CA LYS A 795 -5.06 -43.26 -1.68
C LYS A 795 -4.23 -42.49 -2.72
N ALA A 796 -4.67 -41.30 -3.13
CA ALA A 796 -3.93 -40.48 -4.09
C ALA A 796 -2.69 -39.82 -3.46
N ASN A 797 -2.75 -39.53 -2.16
CA ASN A 797 -1.66 -38.92 -1.40
C ASN A 797 -0.61 -39.92 -0.89
N SER A 798 -0.77 -41.21 -1.16
CA SER A 798 0.13 -42.26 -0.67
C SER A 798 0.44 -43.34 -1.72
N GLU A 799 0.43 -42.97 -3.00
CA GLU A 799 0.72 -43.88 -4.13
C GLU A 799 -0.06 -45.22 -4.09
N GLY A 800 -1.29 -45.20 -3.55
CA GLY A 800 -2.15 -46.39 -3.44
C GLY A 800 -1.85 -47.31 -2.24
N ILE A 801 -0.99 -46.92 -1.30
CA ILE A 801 -0.71 -47.67 -0.06
C ILE A 801 -1.86 -47.51 0.93
N GLU A 802 -2.33 -48.64 1.46
CA GLU A 802 -3.46 -48.74 2.38
C GLU A 802 -3.15 -49.79 3.47
N ASN A 803 -3.69 -49.62 4.70
CA ASN A 803 -3.63 -50.60 5.81
C ASN A 803 -2.22 -51.05 6.26
N THR A 804 -1.30 -50.09 6.43
CA THR A 804 0.07 -50.34 6.93
C THR A 804 0.23 -50.00 8.41
N THR A 805 1.19 -50.62 9.09
CA THR A 805 1.60 -50.23 10.45
C THR A 805 2.84 -49.33 10.44
N ILE A 806 3.16 -48.67 11.55
CA ILE A 806 4.40 -47.88 11.68
C ILE A 806 5.65 -48.75 11.41
N GLU A 807 5.58 -50.04 11.76
CA GLU A 807 6.65 -51.03 11.58
C GLU A 807 6.99 -51.29 10.11
N ASP A 808 6.11 -50.94 9.17
CA ASP A 808 6.35 -51.10 7.74
C ASP A 808 7.30 -50.05 7.16
N TYR A 809 7.71 -49.04 7.95
CA TYR A 809 8.46 -47.89 7.49
C TYR A 809 9.86 -47.82 8.10
N ASN A 810 10.83 -47.37 7.31
CA ASN A 810 12.21 -47.16 7.74
C ASN A 810 12.38 -45.78 8.35
N ILE A 811 11.60 -44.81 7.85
CA ILE A 811 11.73 -43.40 8.18
C ILE A 811 10.36 -42.85 8.54
N VAL A 812 10.28 -42.13 9.65
CA VAL A 812 9.10 -41.35 10.05
C VAL A 812 9.46 -39.87 10.08
N VAL A 813 8.69 -39.05 9.39
CA VAL A 813 8.86 -37.59 9.32
C VAL A 813 7.80 -36.91 10.17
N LEU A 814 8.23 -36.08 11.12
CA LEU A 814 7.37 -35.27 11.98
C LEU A 814 7.34 -33.82 11.48
N ALA A 815 6.20 -33.40 10.91
CA ALA A 815 6.06 -32.14 10.19
C ALA A 815 4.76 -31.40 10.54
N ALA A 816 4.52 -31.18 11.83
CA ALA A 816 3.44 -30.36 12.38
C ALA A 816 3.95 -29.47 13.54
N GLY A 817 3.04 -28.81 14.27
CA GLY A 817 3.37 -28.00 15.45
C GLY A 817 3.16 -26.50 15.28
N THR A 818 3.03 -26.00 14.05
CA THR A 818 2.80 -24.56 13.82
C THR A 818 1.37 -24.16 14.23
N ASN A 819 0.41 -25.08 14.12
CA ASN A 819 -0.96 -24.87 14.61
C ASN A 819 -1.04 -24.85 16.14
N ASP A 820 -0.19 -25.60 16.85
CA ASP A 820 -0.14 -25.59 18.33
C ASP A 820 0.20 -24.18 18.87
N TYR A 821 1.06 -23.42 18.17
CA TYR A 821 1.28 -22.00 18.48
C TYR A 821 0.01 -21.15 18.30
N LEU A 822 -0.73 -21.36 17.20
CA LEU A 822 -1.97 -20.61 16.90
C LEU A 822 -3.08 -20.91 17.90
N ASP A 823 -3.13 -22.16 18.36
CA ASP A 823 -4.15 -22.68 19.25
C ASP A 823 -3.83 -22.36 20.72
N ASN A 824 -2.67 -21.78 21.00
CA ASN A 824 -2.24 -21.41 22.35
C ASN A 824 -2.01 -22.63 23.25
N THR A 825 -1.49 -23.71 22.66
CA THR A 825 -1.13 -24.94 23.35
C THR A 825 -0.05 -24.68 24.39
N VAL A 826 -0.23 -25.17 25.62
CA VAL A 826 0.82 -25.09 26.63
C VAL A 826 1.94 -26.09 26.33
N LEU A 827 3.20 -25.73 26.66
CA LEU A 827 4.34 -26.57 26.30
C LEU A 827 4.38 -27.90 27.08
N GLY A 828 4.02 -27.88 28.36
CA GLY A 828 4.22 -29.02 29.26
C GLY A 828 5.69 -29.22 29.62
N GLU A 829 5.96 -29.98 30.68
CA GLU A 829 7.33 -30.37 31.02
C GLU A 829 7.89 -31.32 29.95
N LYS A 830 9.22 -31.30 29.74
CA LYS A 830 9.91 -32.12 28.73
C LYS A 830 9.58 -33.61 28.80
N ASP A 831 9.39 -34.12 30.02
CA ASP A 831 9.08 -35.53 30.30
C ASP A 831 7.61 -35.78 30.63
N SER A 832 6.73 -34.83 30.32
CA SER A 832 5.29 -34.99 30.53
C SER A 832 4.73 -36.14 29.71
N ASP A 833 3.75 -36.84 30.28
CA ASP A 833 2.89 -37.84 29.64
C ASP A 833 1.48 -37.29 29.34
N ASP A 834 1.25 -35.99 29.59
CA ASP A 834 -0.01 -35.32 29.35
C ASP A 834 -0.11 -34.88 27.89
N ASN A 835 -0.84 -35.68 27.10
CA ASN A 835 -1.06 -35.44 25.68
C ASN A 835 -1.81 -34.12 25.38
N SER A 836 -2.39 -33.46 26.38
CA SER A 836 -2.97 -32.11 26.21
C SER A 836 -1.91 -31.01 26.10
N THR A 837 -0.64 -31.34 26.37
CA THR A 837 0.52 -30.44 26.25
C THR A 837 1.34 -30.78 25.00
N PHE A 838 2.11 -29.81 24.50
CA PHE A 838 2.96 -30.00 23.33
C PHE A 838 4.00 -31.11 23.53
N ASN A 839 4.74 -31.08 24.64
CA ASN A 839 5.76 -32.07 24.97
C ASN A 839 5.17 -33.45 25.27
N GLY A 840 4.04 -33.52 25.98
CA GLY A 840 3.39 -34.80 26.28
C GLY A 840 2.89 -35.50 25.03
N ALA A 841 2.27 -34.77 24.10
CA ALA A 841 1.87 -35.34 22.82
C ALA A 841 3.05 -35.82 21.97
N LEU A 842 4.16 -35.06 21.93
CA LEU A 842 5.37 -35.51 21.23
C LEU A 842 5.95 -36.79 21.86
N ASN A 843 6.02 -36.87 23.18
CA ASN A 843 6.46 -38.08 23.88
C ASN A 843 5.57 -39.29 23.56
N TYR A 844 4.25 -39.09 23.46
CA TYR A 844 3.32 -40.16 23.08
C TYR A 844 3.55 -40.66 21.65
N ILE A 845 3.67 -39.73 20.69
CA ILE A 845 3.94 -40.07 19.29
C ILE A 845 5.26 -40.81 19.16
N LEU A 846 6.33 -40.30 19.77
CA LEU A 846 7.66 -40.89 19.70
C LEU A 846 7.71 -42.24 20.44
N GLY A 847 6.99 -42.40 21.54
CA GLY A 847 6.84 -43.69 22.21
C GLY A 847 6.19 -44.75 21.33
N LYS A 848 5.19 -44.38 20.52
CA LYS A 848 4.59 -45.30 19.52
C LYS A 848 5.53 -45.66 18.38
N ILE A 849 6.35 -44.71 17.94
CA ILE A 849 7.38 -44.99 16.94
C ILE A 849 8.48 -45.88 17.52
N GLU A 850 8.89 -45.66 18.77
CA GLU A 850 9.86 -46.49 19.47
C GLU A 850 9.37 -47.93 19.66
N GLU A 851 8.11 -48.11 20.08
CA GLU A 851 7.46 -49.42 20.21
C GLU A 851 7.51 -50.21 18.88
N ALA A 852 7.14 -49.55 17.77
CA ALA A 852 7.24 -50.14 16.43
C ALA A 852 8.69 -50.44 16.03
N SER A 853 9.63 -49.57 16.39
CA SER A 853 11.05 -49.76 16.11
C SER A 853 11.64 -50.94 16.88
N GLN A 854 11.26 -51.13 18.15
CA GLN A 854 11.65 -52.28 18.96
C GLN A 854 11.19 -53.59 18.31
N ASN A 855 9.95 -53.63 17.80
CA ASN A 855 9.43 -54.80 17.09
C ASN A 855 10.21 -55.08 15.81
N ARG A 856 10.55 -54.04 15.03
CA ARG A 856 11.41 -54.18 13.84
C ARG A 856 12.79 -54.74 14.18
N VAL A 857 13.43 -54.22 15.22
CA VAL A 857 14.75 -54.70 15.67
C VAL A 857 14.67 -56.15 16.14
N ALA A 858 13.60 -56.54 16.83
CA ALA A 858 13.36 -57.94 17.22
C ALA A 858 13.20 -58.87 16.01
N GLU A 859 12.71 -58.37 14.88
CA GLU A 859 12.64 -59.08 13.60
C GLU A 859 13.95 -59.04 12.78
N GLY A 860 15.00 -58.41 13.31
CA GLY A 860 16.30 -58.27 12.64
C GLY A 860 16.33 -57.20 11.54
N LYS A 861 15.38 -56.26 11.56
CA LYS A 861 15.39 -55.06 10.71
C LYS A 861 16.09 -53.89 11.41
N ASP A 862 16.50 -52.90 10.64
CA ASP A 862 17.10 -51.68 11.20
C ASP A 862 16.08 -50.86 12.01
N PRO A 863 16.55 -50.17 13.08
CA PRO A 863 15.76 -49.20 13.82
C PRO A 863 15.15 -48.12 12.93
N ILE A 864 13.99 -47.59 13.33
CA ILE A 864 13.33 -46.49 12.64
C ILE A 864 14.13 -45.20 12.82
N LYS A 865 14.35 -44.51 11.69
CA LYS A 865 14.92 -43.17 11.64
C LYS A 865 13.80 -42.14 11.74
N VAL A 866 13.92 -41.15 12.63
CA VAL A 866 12.92 -40.11 12.83
C VAL A 866 13.47 -38.77 12.37
N VAL A 867 12.78 -38.11 11.46
CA VAL A 867 13.16 -36.78 10.96
C VAL A 867 12.21 -35.74 11.53
N PHE A 868 12.73 -34.89 12.40
CA PHE A 868 12.04 -33.69 12.85
C PHE A 868 12.18 -32.59 11.80
N VAL A 869 11.06 -31.97 11.46
CA VAL A 869 11.03 -30.78 10.61
C VAL A 869 10.79 -29.55 11.48
N ASP A 870 11.51 -28.48 11.23
CA ASP A 870 11.35 -27.22 11.96
C ASP A 870 9.98 -26.58 11.75
N LEU A 871 9.55 -25.78 12.73
CA LEU A 871 8.30 -25.03 12.68
C LEU A 871 8.41 -23.88 11.69
N TYR A 872 7.49 -23.88 10.74
CA TYR A 872 7.60 -23.03 9.56
C TYR A 872 7.36 -21.55 9.87
N TYR A 873 8.23 -20.71 9.29
CA TYR A 873 8.10 -19.26 9.40
C TYR A 873 6.86 -18.76 8.63
N SER A 874 6.06 -17.95 9.31
CA SER A 874 5.03 -17.13 8.69
C SER A 874 4.78 -15.90 9.54
N ASP A 875 4.59 -14.75 8.89
CA ASP A 875 4.24 -13.51 9.57
C ASP A 875 2.82 -13.03 9.24
N ARG A 876 1.98 -13.90 8.66
CA ARG A 876 0.64 -13.51 8.21
C ARG A 876 -0.45 -13.91 9.19
N THR A 877 -1.52 -13.12 9.18
CA THR A 877 -2.72 -13.30 9.99
C THR A 877 -3.96 -13.35 9.10
N TYR A 878 -5.11 -13.74 9.67
CA TYR A 878 -6.41 -13.63 9.01
C TYR A 878 -6.73 -12.19 8.58
N ASN A 879 -6.18 -11.18 9.26
CA ASN A 879 -6.20 -9.80 8.78
C ASN A 879 -4.97 -9.54 7.90
N TYR A 880 -5.14 -9.69 6.59
CA TYR A 880 -4.08 -9.54 5.59
C TYR A 880 -3.41 -8.13 5.55
N LYS A 881 -3.89 -7.13 6.31
CA LYS A 881 -3.19 -5.82 6.50
C LYS A 881 -2.07 -5.90 7.52
N GLU A 882 -2.08 -6.93 8.33
CA GLU A 882 -1.22 -7.06 9.50
C GLU A 882 -0.15 -8.11 9.25
N LEU A 883 1.07 -7.78 9.67
CA LEU A 883 2.17 -8.71 9.73
C LEU A 883 2.50 -8.96 11.20
N ASN A 884 2.36 -10.20 11.63
CA ASN A 884 2.71 -10.69 12.94
C ASN A 884 3.81 -11.72 12.78
N ASN A 885 5.07 -11.28 12.79
CA ASN A 885 6.21 -12.18 12.78
C ASN A 885 6.12 -13.13 14.00
N ARG A 886 5.76 -14.39 13.77
CA ARG A 886 5.47 -15.39 14.82
C ARG A 886 6.69 -15.77 15.65
N ASP A 887 7.90 -15.58 15.12
CA ASP A 887 9.14 -15.78 15.89
C ASP A 887 9.29 -14.73 17.00
N THR A 888 8.65 -13.57 16.85
CA THR A 888 8.77 -12.46 17.81
C THR A 888 7.46 -12.09 18.48
N THR A 889 6.33 -12.47 17.89
CA THR A 889 4.98 -12.15 18.37
C THR A 889 4.51 -13.25 19.31
N PRO A 890 4.26 -12.95 20.59
CA PRO A 890 3.66 -13.92 21.49
C PRO A 890 2.21 -14.21 21.09
N ASN A 891 1.78 -15.46 21.22
CA ASN A 891 0.37 -15.86 21.13
C ASN A 891 -0.42 -15.38 22.36
N GLN A 892 -1.68 -15.80 22.52
CA GLN A 892 -2.56 -15.27 23.56
C GLN A 892 -2.16 -15.66 24.99
N ILE A 893 -1.34 -16.71 25.13
CA ILE A 893 -0.75 -17.12 26.40
C ILE A 893 0.67 -16.53 26.58
N GLY A 894 1.24 -15.86 25.58
CA GLY A 894 2.54 -15.20 25.70
C GLY A 894 3.74 -16.04 25.26
N LEU A 895 3.51 -17.16 24.58
CA LEU A 895 4.55 -17.99 23.95
C LEU A 895 4.79 -17.58 22.50
N LYS A 896 6.02 -17.67 22.01
CA LYS A 896 6.40 -17.41 20.61
C LYS A 896 6.56 -18.72 19.85
N LEU A 897 6.53 -18.68 18.52
CA LEU A 897 6.81 -19.88 17.71
C LEU A 897 8.20 -20.47 18.00
N THR A 898 9.19 -19.61 18.29
CA THR A 898 10.54 -20.03 18.71
C THR A 898 10.58 -20.76 20.04
N ASP A 899 9.57 -20.58 20.90
CA ASP A 899 9.48 -21.35 22.15
C ASP A 899 9.08 -22.80 21.85
N TYR A 900 8.10 -23.02 20.97
CA TYR A 900 7.74 -24.38 20.50
C TYR A 900 8.88 -25.03 19.70
N GLN A 901 9.61 -24.26 18.87
CA GLN A 901 10.78 -24.78 18.14
C GLN A 901 11.84 -25.29 19.11
N ARG A 902 12.11 -24.56 20.19
CA ARG A 902 13.08 -24.98 21.21
C ARG A 902 12.66 -26.28 21.88
N GLU A 903 11.37 -26.44 22.20
CA GLU A 903 10.87 -27.71 22.75
C GLU A 903 11.03 -28.86 21.74
N LEU A 904 10.80 -28.61 20.44
CA LEU A 904 11.03 -29.59 19.38
C LEU A 904 12.51 -30.03 19.31
N ASP A 905 13.45 -29.08 19.40
CA ASP A 905 14.89 -29.34 19.43
C ASP A 905 15.31 -30.09 20.72
N ASP A 906 14.67 -29.77 21.85
CA ASP A 906 14.90 -30.45 23.14
C ASP A 906 14.39 -31.90 23.12
N GLN A 907 13.24 -32.16 22.46
CA GLN A 907 12.72 -33.51 22.23
C GLN A 907 13.63 -34.31 21.30
N LEU A 908 14.10 -33.72 20.20
CA LEU A 908 15.08 -34.38 19.33
C LEU A 908 16.31 -34.82 20.12
N SER A 909 16.86 -33.93 20.97
CA SER A 909 18.04 -34.24 21.78
C SER A 909 17.79 -35.39 22.76
N LYS A 910 16.60 -35.45 23.37
CA LYS A 910 16.20 -36.52 24.29
C LYS A 910 16.05 -37.85 23.57
N TRP A 911 15.30 -37.88 22.49
CA TRP A 911 14.95 -39.13 21.80
C TRP A 911 16.11 -39.72 21.00
N ASN A 912 17.13 -38.90 20.70
CA ASN A 912 18.39 -39.40 20.15
C ASN A 912 19.24 -40.18 21.18
N GLU A 913 18.85 -40.21 22.46
CA GLU A 913 19.43 -41.11 23.48
C GLU A 913 18.82 -42.52 23.46
N SER A 914 17.71 -42.74 22.71
CA SER A 914 17.11 -44.07 22.55
C SER A 914 18.04 -45.00 21.77
N GLU A 915 18.14 -46.26 22.20
CA GLU A 915 18.85 -47.32 21.45
C GLU A 915 18.03 -47.84 20.25
N TYR A 916 16.75 -47.48 20.18
CA TYR A 916 15.81 -47.96 19.17
C TYR A 916 15.40 -46.89 18.17
N LEU A 917 15.88 -45.65 18.29
CA LEU A 917 15.60 -44.59 17.33
C LEU A 917 16.87 -43.87 16.94
N SER A 918 16.88 -43.30 15.74
CA SER A 918 17.90 -42.32 15.32
C SER A 918 17.19 -41.07 14.86
N CYS A 919 17.45 -39.94 15.52
CA CYS A 919 16.73 -38.70 15.27
C CYS A 919 17.57 -37.70 14.48
N TYR A 920 16.96 -37.09 13.47
CA TYR A 920 17.59 -36.13 12.58
C TYR A 920 16.76 -34.85 12.53
N ASN A 921 17.40 -33.71 12.30
CA ASN A 921 16.73 -32.41 12.18
C ASN A 921 16.85 -31.90 10.75
N PHE A 922 15.71 -31.66 10.10
CA PHE A 922 15.66 -30.91 8.85
C PHE A 922 15.17 -29.49 9.13
N ASN A 923 16.11 -28.55 9.13
CA ASN A 923 15.82 -27.13 9.32
C ASN A 923 15.69 -26.43 7.98
N THR A 924 14.45 -26.07 7.64
CA THR A 924 14.10 -25.43 6.36
C THR A 924 14.75 -24.06 6.17
N ARG A 925 15.07 -23.37 7.27
CA ARG A 925 15.70 -22.05 7.24
C ARG A 925 17.15 -22.11 6.79
N ASP A 926 17.84 -23.24 6.96
CA ASP A 926 19.23 -23.44 6.52
C ASP A 926 19.35 -23.43 4.99
N TYR A 927 18.25 -23.69 4.29
CA TYR A 927 18.14 -23.69 2.83
C TYR A 927 17.56 -22.38 2.27
N GLU A 928 17.34 -21.36 3.14
CA GLU A 928 16.77 -20.05 2.79
C GLU A 928 15.39 -20.12 2.09
N ILE A 929 14.65 -21.23 2.20
CA ILE A 929 13.39 -21.45 1.47
C ILE A 929 12.31 -20.47 1.95
N VAL A 930 12.01 -20.46 3.25
CA VAL A 930 11.03 -19.55 3.87
C VAL A 930 11.61 -18.91 5.12
N ASN A 931 11.76 -17.59 5.08
CA ASN A 931 12.21 -16.77 6.20
C ASN A 931 11.49 -15.41 6.17
N GLN A 932 11.83 -14.51 7.10
CA GLN A 932 11.22 -13.17 7.16
C GLN A 932 11.30 -12.38 5.85
N GLN A 933 12.37 -12.54 5.08
CA GLN A 933 12.56 -11.83 3.82
C GLN A 933 11.82 -12.49 2.66
N THR A 934 11.82 -13.82 2.58
CA THR A 934 11.23 -14.56 1.45
C THR A 934 9.74 -14.84 1.62
N CYS A 935 9.23 -14.89 2.86
CA CYS A 935 7.84 -15.22 3.19
C CYS A 935 6.81 -14.49 2.31
N PRO A 936 6.88 -13.16 2.06
CA PRO A 936 5.92 -12.45 1.21
C PRO A 936 5.80 -12.96 -0.24
N TYR A 937 6.76 -13.75 -0.72
CA TYR A 937 6.84 -14.24 -2.10
C TYR A 937 6.63 -15.75 -2.22
N VAL A 938 6.94 -16.51 -1.16
CA VAL A 938 7.04 -17.97 -1.22
C VAL A 938 5.87 -18.69 -0.55
N SER A 939 5.11 -18.04 0.33
CA SER A 939 3.90 -18.62 0.94
C SER A 939 2.63 -18.12 0.28
N THR A 940 1.62 -18.99 0.22
CA THR A 940 0.29 -18.65 -0.30
C THR A 940 -0.53 -17.95 0.79
N ASP A 941 -0.68 -18.56 1.96
CA ASP A 941 -1.40 -17.99 3.08
C ASP A 941 -0.51 -17.89 4.34
N ASN A 942 -1.08 -18.12 5.51
CA ASN A 942 -0.40 -18.04 6.79
C ASN A 942 0.38 -19.32 7.17
N LEU A 943 0.29 -20.42 6.42
CA LEU A 943 0.95 -21.70 6.72
C LEU A 943 1.43 -22.47 5.48
N HIS A 944 0.88 -22.20 4.30
CA HIS A 944 1.13 -23.00 3.10
C HIS A 944 2.09 -22.33 2.11
N PHE A 945 2.72 -23.14 1.26
CA PHE A 945 3.70 -22.69 0.27
C PHE A 945 3.12 -22.61 -1.14
N SER A 946 3.69 -21.70 -1.93
CA SER A 946 3.40 -21.61 -3.37
C SER A 946 3.98 -22.83 -4.12
N LYS A 947 3.41 -23.18 -5.28
CA LYS A 947 3.72 -24.45 -5.99
C LYS A 947 5.20 -24.73 -6.25
N PHE A 948 5.95 -23.72 -6.70
CA PHE A 948 7.39 -23.85 -6.91
C PHE A 948 8.18 -23.91 -5.60
N THR A 949 7.67 -23.33 -4.51
CA THR A 949 8.32 -23.41 -3.19
C THR A 949 8.20 -24.82 -2.62
N TYR A 950 7.06 -25.51 -2.83
CA TYR A 950 6.96 -26.94 -2.56
C TYR A 950 7.99 -27.78 -3.33
N GLY A 951 8.25 -27.43 -4.60
CA GLY A 951 9.30 -28.06 -5.40
C GLY A 951 10.71 -27.82 -4.85
N GLN A 952 11.04 -26.58 -4.49
CA GLN A 952 12.33 -26.24 -3.88
C GLN A 952 12.53 -26.94 -2.53
N TYR A 953 11.47 -27.02 -1.73
CA TYR A 953 11.47 -27.76 -0.50
C TYR A 953 11.77 -29.23 -0.73
N GLY A 954 11.03 -29.88 -1.63
CA GLY A 954 11.24 -31.29 -1.93
C GLY A 954 12.65 -31.58 -2.47
N ASN A 955 13.25 -30.66 -3.23
CA ASN A 955 14.66 -30.78 -3.65
C ASN A 955 15.60 -30.80 -2.44
N ALA A 956 15.48 -29.81 -1.56
CA ALA A 956 16.32 -29.70 -0.37
C ALA A 956 16.13 -30.89 0.57
N PHE A 957 14.89 -31.33 0.76
CA PHE A 957 14.58 -32.46 1.63
C PHE A 957 15.07 -33.80 1.05
N ALA A 958 14.95 -34.02 -0.27
CA ALA A 958 15.50 -35.20 -0.92
C ALA A 958 17.03 -35.26 -0.78
N GLN A 959 17.71 -34.11 -0.94
CA GLN A 959 19.16 -34.04 -0.77
C GLN A 959 19.57 -34.32 0.69
N PHE A 960 18.86 -33.76 1.66
CA PHE A 960 19.08 -34.06 3.08
C PHE A 960 18.91 -35.54 3.41
N LEU A 961 17.86 -36.19 2.89
CA LEU A 961 17.63 -37.61 3.12
C LEU A 961 18.80 -38.45 2.58
N LEU A 962 19.32 -38.12 1.41
CA LEU A 962 20.50 -38.79 0.86
C LEU A 962 21.74 -38.57 1.73
N ASP A 963 22.06 -37.32 2.03
CA ASP A 963 23.34 -36.96 2.65
C ASP A 963 23.41 -37.40 4.12
N GLU A 964 22.30 -37.30 4.85
CA GLU A 964 22.28 -37.40 6.32
C GLU A 964 21.48 -38.60 6.84
N VAL A 965 20.56 -39.19 6.06
CA VAL A 965 19.62 -40.21 6.59
C VAL A 965 19.84 -41.58 5.96
N PHE A 966 19.92 -41.71 4.64
CA PHE A 966 19.95 -43.02 3.97
C PHE A 966 21.28 -43.75 4.23
N TYR A 967 22.40 -43.02 4.21
CA TYR A 967 23.75 -43.58 4.36
C TYR A 967 24.33 -43.44 5.77
N ALA A 968 23.52 -42.96 6.73
CA ALA A 968 23.90 -42.79 8.14
C ALA A 968 23.65 -44.04 9.00
#